data_AF-A0A8H5RRL6-F1
#
_entry.id   AF-A0A8H5RRL6-F1
#
_cell.length_a   1.000
_cell.length_b   1.000
_cell.length_c   1.000
_cell.angle_alpha   90.00
_cell.angle_beta   90.00
_cell.angle_gamma   90.00
#
_symmetry.space_group_name_H-M   'P 1'
#
loop_
_entity.id
_entity.type
_entity.pdbx_description
1 polymer ?
#
loop_
_entity_poly.entity_id
_entity_poly.type
_entity_poly.pdbx_seq_one_letter_code
_entity_poly.pdbx_strand_id
1 'polypeptide(L)'
;MVAHDEEADALLEEFELREEVKVQHDRTPPSMCRTWCWRWISALIVVALLSAIGVAVSLYGRLSSPSSDDATGHLGYRLHPEDHASRPPTTQSFDWTIAAGTRSPDGVEKRVYLVNNEFPGPLIEARSGDRLVIHVHNGLEDEGVSLHWHGLRMKDQNSMDGAVGFTQCPIAPGRSFTYNFTIGAEEHGTFWWHSHSDVQRADGLWGGLIVHSPDEVHVSPEGDYLLMIGDWFHQNQTEVLRWYADASSRGNEPVPDSLLVNGQGRFNCSMAVPARPVVCSQALFSDLRPLIMSRNQRKARLRVVNTGSVAGLSLSVGGALVRPVRLDGGFAVKSEAAETVGILYPGERVDLEVEWKEDQTGDHWLTVYLDDENFGYPNPALNPTQSFPMFSSSTKGSFNEPVPQSLEEDEIQVLESQNLKAATKISDLPAKAEQTILLYAKVEKLAHMDYAPVGFINHTSWTPQSPPLLAQNRTSWDENQLIPFIGISDSKPKRVDIVINNLDDGAHPFHLHGHSFYVLSSYRNPGRGSWGSYNPYTDDAPPNGLNLEFPVRKDTVSVPRRGHVVLALVADNPGIWALHCHMLVHMAQVEAKTMSQTPEPTRQASAAPEAPAATETGGSPAPAAEAASPPAATPGPILDPQHWAQVNEEQAQAEAEAEGGDNDDADSTLDPDNASSTASITSSILEYRTIHGRTYHSEQGNAQYWASNDEQQNDLMDLTHHILTLGLGDKLHLAPLKEEKLHQVIDIGTGTGIWAIDFADQYPGAEIIGTDLSPIQPSWVPPNVQFEIEDCTREWTFKSDFADYIHVRWLMGSVRDWDAFFSEAYRVCKPGAWIESHEASCNVSSDDGTVAPNSAMGHWGEFFKEGGKKIGTSFSVVEDGTQRKAMEKAGFINIQEFDFRNPVGTWPTDPVEKRMGAYSKYGLETDSEGFILFMAHTLGWTREEILVYVAQFRREIRSGKHHGYFAQKVVWGQKPETTAA
;
A
#
# COMPACT_ATOMS: atom_id res chain seq x y z
N MET A 1 -13.61 -47.23 6.63
CA MET A 1 -13.75 -47.54 8.07
C MET A 1 -14.80 -46.54 8.56
N VAL A 2 -16.04 -46.89 8.91
CA VAL A 2 -16.59 -48.03 9.68
C VAL A 2 -16.25 -47.98 11.16
N ALA A 3 -17.33 -47.87 11.94
CA ALA A 3 -17.53 -48.08 13.38
C ALA A 3 -17.03 -47.01 14.38
N HIS A 4 -17.67 -46.79 15.54
CA HIS A 4 -19.09 -46.83 16.00
C HIS A 4 -19.11 -46.65 17.55
N ASP A 5 -20.32 -46.58 18.15
CA ASP A 5 -20.68 -46.93 19.56
C ASP A 5 -20.42 -45.91 20.70
N GLU A 6 -21.32 -45.73 21.70
CA GLU A 6 -22.77 -46.07 21.82
C GLU A 6 -23.50 -45.34 22.99
N GLU A 7 -24.82 -45.62 23.12
CA GLU A 7 -25.82 -45.29 24.18
C GLU A 7 -26.47 -43.89 24.23
N ALA A 8 -27.75 -43.70 24.64
CA ALA A 8 -28.99 -44.53 24.70
C ALA A 8 -30.20 -43.55 24.90
N ASP A 9 -31.52 -43.86 24.88
CA ASP A 9 -32.31 -45.12 24.93
C ASP A 9 -33.67 -44.93 24.15
N ALA A 10 -34.56 -45.92 24.28
CA ALA A 10 -35.84 -46.25 23.62
C ALA A 10 -37.09 -45.38 23.98
N LEU A 11 -38.30 -45.51 23.35
CA LEU A 11 -39.05 -46.66 22.80
C LEU A 11 -39.95 -46.32 21.57
N LEU A 12 -40.47 -47.36 20.90
CA LEU A 12 -41.25 -47.30 19.65
C LEU A 12 -42.63 -48.03 19.70
N GLU A 13 -43.51 -47.62 18.76
CA GLU A 13 -44.45 -48.41 17.93
C GLU A 13 -45.86 -48.94 18.36
N GLU A 14 -46.81 -48.65 17.44
CA GLU A 14 -47.80 -49.53 16.76
C GLU A 14 -49.23 -49.94 17.26
N PHE A 15 -50.16 -49.76 16.30
CA PHE A 15 -51.32 -50.57 15.84
C PHE A 15 -52.69 -50.74 16.55
N GLU A 16 -53.71 -50.75 15.66
CA GLU A 16 -54.88 -51.68 15.52
C GLU A 16 -56.36 -51.29 15.85
N LEU A 17 -57.25 -51.57 14.86
CA LEU A 17 -58.66 -52.06 14.95
C LEU A 17 -59.80 -51.13 15.49
N ARG A 18 -61.12 -51.27 15.16
CA ARG A 18 -61.93 -51.77 14.00
C ARG A 18 -63.44 -51.48 14.27
N GLU A 19 -64.32 -51.54 13.23
CA GLU A 19 -65.79 -51.85 13.29
C GLU A 19 -66.75 -50.93 14.13
N GLU A 20 -68.09 -50.90 13.97
CA GLU A 20 -68.98 -50.98 12.80
C GLU A 20 -70.39 -50.35 13.09
N VAL A 21 -70.98 -49.67 12.10
CA VAL A 21 -72.41 -49.52 11.71
C VAL A 21 -73.58 -49.70 12.74
N LYS A 22 -74.50 -48.71 12.79
CA LYS A 22 -75.98 -48.93 12.64
C LYS A 22 -76.80 -47.69 12.26
N VAL A 23 -78.04 -47.92 11.78
CA VAL A 23 -78.79 -47.10 10.81
C VAL A 23 -80.27 -46.92 11.23
N GLN A 24 -80.89 -45.74 11.03
CA GLN A 24 -82.22 -45.60 10.34
C GLN A 24 -82.70 -44.15 10.06
N HIS A 25 -83.72 -44.05 9.18
CA HIS A 25 -84.23 -42.84 8.49
C HIS A 25 -85.22 -41.97 9.30
N ASP A 26 -85.46 -40.70 8.87
CA ASP A 26 -86.66 -40.36 8.06
C ASP A 26 -86.73 -38.92 7.47
N ARG A 27 -87.37 -38.80 6.29
CA ARG A 27 -88.10 -37.65 5.67
C ARG A 27 -87.43 -36.34 5.16
N THR A 28 -87.97 -35.89 4.02
CA THR A 28 -87.82 -34.62 3.26
C THR A 28 -89.22 -34.00 3.00
N PRO A 29 -89.43 -32.83 2.33
CA PRO A 29 -88.56 -31.73 1.86
C PRO A 29 -89.04 -30.38 2.52
N PRO A 30 -89.22 -29.18 1.87
CA PRO A 30 -88.60 -28.52 0.70
C PRO A 30 -88.16 -27.02 0.91
N SER A 31 -87.42 -26.46 -0.07
CA SER A 31 -87.72 -25.20 -0.81
C SER A 31 -86.49 -24.34 -1.24
N MET A 32 -86.44 -24.08 -2.56
CA MET A 32 -85.93 -22.90 -3.28
C MET A 32 -84.66 -22.12 -2.84
N CYS A 33 -83.61 -22.31 -3.66
CA CYS A 33 -83.10 -21.28 -4.59
C CYS A 33 -82.78 -19.86 -4.05
N ARG A 34 -81.59 -19.68 -3.45
CA ARG A 34 -80.76 -18.44 -3.51
C ARG A 34 -79.43 -18.62 -2.77
N THR A 35 -78.36 -19.05 -3.45
CA THR A 35 -76.98 -19.01 -2.88
C THR A 35 -75.87 -19.30 -3.90
N TRP A 36 -76.15 -20.06 -4.96
CA TRP A 36 -75.09 -20.54 -5.87
C TRP A 36 -74.45 -19.46 -6.76
N CYS A 37 -75.20 -18.46 -7.25
CA CYS A 37 -74.63 -17.42 -8.12
C CYS A 37 -73.59 -16.52 -7.42
N TRP A 38 -73.75 -16.26 -6.11
CA TRP A 38 -72.84 -15.34 -5.41
C TRP A 38 -71.43 -15.91 -5.22
N ARG A 39 -71.29 -17.21 -4.93
CA ARG A 39 -69.97 -17.83 -4.77
C ARG A 39 -69.14 -17.80 -6.06
N TRP A 40 -69.77 -18.01 -7.22
CA TRP A 40 -69.09 -17.92 -8.51
C TRP A 40 -68.76 -16.48 -8.92
N ILE A 41 -69.63 -15.51 -8.64
CA ILE A 41 -69.34 -14.09 -8.88
C ILE A 41 -68.20 -13.61 -7.98
N SER A 42 -68.19 -13.96 -6.69
CA SER A 42 -67.09 -13.63 -5.78
C SER A 42 -65.76 -14.26 -6.22
N ALA A 43 -65.78 -15.54 -6.63
CA ALA A 43 -64.57 -16.19 -7.14
C ALA A 43 -64.03 -15.52 -8.41
N LEU A 44 -64.91 -15.17 -9.36
CA LEU A 44 -64.52 -14.44 -10.58
C LEU A 44 -64.02 -13.02 -10.30
N ILE A 45 -64.60 -12.31 -9.31
CA ILE A 45 -64.12 -10.99 -8.88
C ILE A 45 -62.74 -11.10 -8.21
N VAL A 46 -62.50 -12.12 -7.37
CA VAL A 46 -61.18 -12.35 -6.75
C VAL A 46 -60.15 -12.72 -7.82
N VAL A 47 -60.47 -13.60 -8.77
CA VAL A 47 -59.56 -13.92 -9.89
C VAL A 47 -59.32 -12.70 -10.78
N ALA A 48 -60.33 -11.88 -11.09
CA ALA A 48 -60.17 -10.67 -11.86
C ALA A 48 -59.34 -9.60 -11.12
N LEU A 49 -59.50 -9.45 -9.80
CA LEU A 49 -58.69 -8.56 -8.97
C LEU A 49 -57.24 -9.05 -8.87
N LEU A 50 -57.01 -10.35 -8.66
CA LEU A 50 -55.66 -10.92 -8.65
C LEU A 50 -54.99 -10.82 -10.05
N SER A 51 -55.76 -10.95 -11.13
CA SER A 51 -55.28 -10.72 -12.50
C SER A 51 -54.95 -9.25 -12.74
N ALA A 52 -55.80 -8.33 -12.28
CA ALA A 52 -55.57 -6.89 -12.39
C ALA A 52 -54.39 -6.43 -11.51
N ILE A 53 -54.20 -7.03 -10.33
CA ILE A 53 -53.01 -6.82 -9.48
C ILE A 53 -51.78 -7.42 -10.16
N GLY A 54 -51.86 -8.62 -10.73
CA GLY A 54 -50.74 -9.22 -11.49
C GLY A 54 -50.34 -8.39 -12.72
N VAL A 55 -51.32 -7.85 -13.45
CA VAL A 55 -51.09 -6.92 -14.57
C VAL A 55 -50.59 -5.56 -14.08
N ALA A 56 -51.10 -5.04 -12.96
CA ALA A 56 -50.61 -3.80 -12.36
C ALA A 56 -49.18 -3.94 -11.81
N VAL A 57 -48.84 -5.06 -11.18
CA VAL A 57 -47.47 -5.39 -10.73
C VAL A 57 -46.55 -5.65 -11.92
N SER A 58 -47.04 -6.26 -13.01
CA SER A 58 -46.29 -6.40 -14.26
C SER A 58 -46.13 -5.08 -15.03
N LEU A 59 -47.04 -4.12 -14.88
CA LEU A 59 -46.92 -2.78 -15.46
C LEU A 59 -46.05 -1.89 -14.58
N TYR A 60 -46.18 -1.96 -13.26
CA TYR A 60 -45.32 -1.26 -12.31
C TYR A 60 -43.89 -1.79 -12.40
N GLY A 61 -43.69 -3.10 -12.45
CA GLY A 61 -42.40 -3.74 -12.77
C GLY A 61 -41.89 -3.52 -14.20
N ARG A 62 -42.64 -2.82 -15.07
CA ARG A 62 -42.19 -2.29 -16.38
C ARG A 62 -42.05 -0.75 -16.40
N LEU A 63 -42.52 -0.07 -15.36
CA LEU A 63 -42.46 1.39 -15.16
C LEU A 63 -41.47 1.78 -14.05
N SER A 64 -40.99 0.80 -13.28
CA SER A 64 -40.02 0.94 -12.17
C SER A 64 -38.73 0.16 -12.41
N SER A 65 -38.66 -0.61 -13.50
CA SER A 65 -37.39 -1.02 -14.12
C SER A 65 -36.92 0.11 -15.04
N PRO A 66 -35.64 0.53 -15.00
CA PRO A 66 -35.04 1.19 -16.16
C PRO A 66 -35.30 0.34 -17.40
N SER A 67 -35.54 0.96 -18.56
CA SER A 67 -35.74 0.21 -19.79
C SER A 67 -34.49 -0.63 -20.08
N SER A 68 -34.65 -1.95 -20.13
CA SER A 68 -33.60 -2.91 -20.51
C SER A 68 -33.17 -2.82 -21.99
N ASP A 69 -33.50 -1.72 -22.67
CA ASP A 69 -33.29 -1.50 -24.09
C ASP A 69 -31.89 -0.88 -24.40
N ASP A 70 -31.21 -0.29 -23.41
CA ASP A 70 -29.88 0.33 -23.61
C ASP A 70 -28.69 -0.65 -23.42
N ALA A 71 -28.95 -1.87 -22.95
CA ALA A 71 -27.92 -2.84 -22.55
C ALA A 71 -27.27 -3.65 -23.70
N THR A 72 -27.60 -3.39 -24.98
CA THR A 72 -27.39 -4.38 -26.07
C THR A 72 -26.41 -3.98 -27.19
N GLY A 73 -25.63 -2.89 -27.06
CA GLY A 73 -24.78 -2.42 -28.17
C GLY A 73 -23.40 -1.81 -27.88
N HIS A 74 -23.15 -1.27 -26.68
CA HIS A 74 -21.93 -0.49 -26.41
C HIS A 74 -21.37 -0.73 -25.00
N LEU A 75 -20.13 -0.26 -24.79
CA LEU A 75 -19.39 -0.37 -23.53
C LEU A 75 -19.44 0.92 -22.69
N GLY A 76 -19.46 2.10 -23.31
CA GLY A 76 -19.64 3.36 -22.58
C GLY A 76 -21.07 3.49 -22.07
N TYR A 77 -21.27 3.90 -20.82
CA TYR A 77 -22.61 4.07 -20.27
C TYR A 77 -23.18 5.40 -20.77
N ARG A 78 -24.20 5.34 -21.61
CA ARG A 78 -24.90 6.52 -22.10
C ARG A 78 -25.67 7.16 -20.95
N LEU A 79 -25.62 8.49 -20.88
CA LEU A 79 -26.28 9.29 -19.85
C LEU A 79 -27.49 10.03 -20.41
N HIS A 80 -28.46 10.31 -19.54
CA HIS A 80 -29.80 10.77 -19.86
C HIS A 80 -30.15 12.10 -19.17
N PRO A 81 -29.37 13.18 -19.40
CA PRO A 81 -29.63 14.48 -18.78
C PRO A 81 -31.05 15.01 -19.04
N GLU A 82 -31.68 14.62 -20.16
CA GLU A 82 -33.07 14.94 -20.50
C GLU A 82 -34.09 14.49 -19.43
N ASP A 83 -33.91 13.29 -18.88
CA ASP A 83 -34.81 12.65 -17.91
C ASP A 83 -34.57 13.15 -16.47
N HIS A 84 -33.40 13.75 -16.20
CA HIS A 84 -32.94 14.12 -14.87
C HIS A 84 -32.89 15.64 -14.64
N ALA A 85 -32.28 16.43 -15.52
CA ALA A 85 -32.05 17.86 -15.25
C ALA A 85 -33.37 18.67 -15.15
N SER A 86 -34.31 18.39 -16.06
CA SER A 86 -35.54 19.18 -16.25
C SER A 86 -36.66 18.93 -15.22
N ARG A 87 -36.63 17.79 -14.51
CA ARG A 87 -37.64 17.44 -13.49
C ARG A 87 -37.35 18.14 -12.15
N PRO A 88 -38.36 18.31 -11.26
CA PRO A 88 -38.10 18.72 -9.88
C PRO A 88 -37.22 17.69 -9.14
N PRO A 89 -36.57 18.08 -8.03
CA PRO A 89 -35.90 17.13 -7.15
C PRO A 89 -36.90 16.12 -6.58
N THR A 90 -36.50 14.85 -6.51
CA THR A 90 -37.33 13.72 -6.08
C THR A 90 -36.57 12.82 -5.10
N THR A 91 -37.29 11.88 -4.47
CA THR A 91 -36.66 10.78 -3.74
C THR A 91 -36.52 9.57 -4.65
N GLN A 92 -35.29 9.11 -4.86
CA GLN A 92 -34.97 7.87 -5.54
C GLN A 92 -34.67 6.80 -4.50
N SER A 93 -35.19 5.59 -4.69
CA SER A 93 -35.06 4.48 -3.73
C SER A 93 -34.50 3.25 -4.44
N PHE A 94 -33.48 2.63 -3.86
CA PHE A 94 -32.78 1.49 -4.43
C PHE A 94 -32.63 0.37 -3.39
N ASP A 95 -32.88 -0.87 -3.80
CA ASP A 95 -32.68 -2.07 -3.00
C ASP A 95 -31.49 -2.85 -3.56
N TRP A 96 -30.40 -2.92 -2.81
CA TRP A 96 -29.12 -3.50 -3.23
C TRP A 96 -28.76 -4.68 -2.33
N THR A 97 -28.70 -5.89 -2.91
CA THR A 97 -28.10 -7.06 -2.27
C THR A 97 -26.65 -7.18 -2.76
N ILE A 98 -25.70 -7.05 -1.84
CA ILE A 98 -24.28 -7.27 -2.12
C ILE A 98 -24.03 -8.77 -2.01
N ALA A 99 -23.37 -9.34 -3.02
CA ALA A 99 -22.95 -10.73 -3.07
C ALA A 99 -21.55 -10.81 -3.67
N ALA A 100 -20.95 -12.01 -3.68
CA ALA A 100 -19.77 -12.31 -4.48
C ALA A 100 -20.10 -13.42 -5.47
N GLY A 101 -19.43 -13.42 -6.61
CA GLY A 101 -19.56 -14.47 -7.59
C GLY A 101 -18.44 -14.45 -8.62
N THR A 102 -18.38 -15.51 -9.41
CA THR A 102 -17.32 -15.71 -10.39
C THR A 102 -17.63 -14.96 -11.68
N ARG A 103 -16.65 -14.23 -12.23
CA ARG A 103 -16.74 -13.46 -13.49
C ARG A 103 -15.40 -13.51 -14.24
N SER A 104 -15.42 -13.23 -15.54
CA SER A 104 -14.21 -13.12 -16.39
C SER A 104 -14.16 -11.80 -17.18
N PRO A 105 -13.99 -10.63 -16.54
CA PRO A 105 -14.13 -9.31 -17.18
C PRO A 105 -13.20 -9.05 -18.37
N ASP A 106 -11.99 -9.61 -18.34
CA ASP A 106 -10.94 -9.51 -19.37
C ASP A 106 -10.63 -10.85 -20.05
N GLY A 107 -11.40 -11.89 -19.73
CA GLY A 107 -11.17 -13.27 -20.13
C GLY A 107 -10.62 -14.18 -19.03
N VAL A 108 -10.11 -13.64 -17.92
CA VAL A 108 -9.64 -14.44 -16.77
C VAL A 108 -10.69 -14.53 -15.67
N GLU A 109 -11.04 -15.75 -15.30
CA GLU A 109 -12.00 -16.04 -14.23
C GLU A 109 -11.45 -15.72 -12.83
N LYS A 110 -12.19 -14.88 -12.08
CA LYS A 110 -11.95 -14.63 -10.64
C LYS A 110 -13.23 -14.34 -9.87
N ARG A 111 -13.12 -14.30 -8.53
CA ARG A 111 -14.16 -13.79 -7.63
C ARG A 111 -14.27 -12.28 -7.79
N VAL A 112 -15.50 -11.78 -7.93
CA VAL A 112 -15.85 -10.37 -8.09
C VAL A 112 -17.06 -10.06 -7.21
N TYR A 113 -17.11 -8.88 -6.60
CA TYR A 113 -18.29 -8.41 -5.87
C TYR A 113 -19.39 -7.96 -6.83
N LEU A 114 -20.63 -8.24 -6.45
CA LEU A 114 -21.80 -8.05 -7.28
C LEU A 114 -22.85 -7.27 -6.51
N VAL A 115 -23.48 -6.30 -7.17
CA VAL A 115 -24.70 -5.66 -6.66
C VAL A 115 -25.87 -6.21 -7.45
N ASN A 116 -26.82 -6.87 -6.79
CA ASN A 116 -27.96 -7.52 -7.44
C ASN A 116 -27.56 -8.53 -8.54
N ASN A 117 -26.41 -9.21 -8.36
CA ASN A 117 -25.77 -10.13 -9.32
C ASN A 117 -25.12 -9.46 -10.55
N GLU A 118 -25.00 -8.13 -10.59
CA GLU A 118 -24.38 -7.36 -11.67
C GLU A 118 -22.96 -6.89 -11.30
N PHE A 119 -22.08 -6.83 -12.31
CA PHE A 119 -20.77 -6.17 -12.28
C PHE A 119 -20.53 -5.52 -13.66
N PRO A 120 -20.11 -4.24 -13.76
CA PRO A 120 -20.00 -3.26 -12.67
C PRO A 120 -21.30 -3.05 -11.89
N GLY A 121 -21.21 -2.41 -10.72
CA GLY A 121 -22.39 -2.04 -9.96
C GLY A 121 -23.26 -1.00 -10.68
N PRO A 122 -24.55 -0.87 -10.29
CA PRO A 122 -25.51 -0.01 -10.95
C PRO A 122 -25.08 1.46 -10.98
N LEU A 123 -25.27 2.09 -12.14
CA LEU A 123 -25.20 3.53 -12.32
C LEU A 123 -26.40 4.20 -11.63
N ILE A 124 -26.12 5.22 -10.82
CA ILE A 124 -27.14 6.16 -10.34
C ILE A 124 -27.05 7.43 -11.19
N GLU A 125 -28.13 7.77 -11.90
CA GLU A 125 -28.34 9.11 -12.47
C GLU A 125 -29.27 9.92 -11.54
N ALA A 126 -28.87 11.12 -11.16
CA ALA A 126 -29.58 12.00 -10.23
C ALA A 126 -29.51 13.46 -10.68
N ARG A 127 -30.14 14.37 -9.93
CA ARG A 127 -29.98 15.83 -10.09
C ARG A 127 -29.70 16.49 -8.74
N SER A 128 -29.12 17.69 -8.74
CA SER A 128 -28.87 18.47 -7.51
C SER A 128 -30.15 18.63 -6.68
N GLY A 129 -30.11 18.30 -5.38
CA GLY A 129 -31.28 18.31 -4.50
C GLY A 129 -32.15 17.04 -4.51
N ASP A 130 -31.85 16.02 -5.34
CA ASP A 130 -32.47 14.70 -5.17
C ASP A 130 -32.08 14.10 -3.81
N ARG A 131 -33.01 13.30 -3.25
CA ARG A 131 -32.77 12.46 -2.07
C ARG A 131 -32.56 11.02 -2.52
N LEU A 132 -31.44 10.42 -2.13
CA LEU A 132 -31.16 9.01 -2.38
C LEU A 132 -31.44 8.20 -1.12
N VAL A 133 -32.14 7.07 -1.27
CA VAL A 133 -32.41 6.10 -0.22
C VAL A 133 -31.95 4.73 -0.73
N ILE A 134 -30.80 4.27 -0.27
CA ILE A 134 -30.19 3.01 -0.72
C ILE A 134 -30.23 2.00 0.42
N HIS A 135 -31.11 1.00 0.30
CA HIS A 135 -31.21 -0.13 1.21
C HIS A 135 -30.17 -1.18 0.82
N VAL A 136 -29.06 -1.23 1.54
CA VAL A 136 -27.96 -2.17 1.30
C VAL A 136 -28.12 -3.37 2.23
N HIS A 137 -28.28 -4.56 1.66
CA HIS A 137 -28.21 -5.84 2.37
C HIS A 137 -26.89 -6.54 2.05
N ASN A 138 -26.11 -6.85 3.08
CA ASN A 138 -24.90 -7.66 2.93
C ASN A 138 -25.27 -9.15 2.86
N GLY A 139 -25.17 -9.73 1.66
CA GLY A 139 -25.37 -11.16 1.39
C GLY A 139 -24.08 -11.97 1.28
N LEU A 140 -22.92 -11.42 1.69
CA LEU A 140 -21.68 -12.18 1.88
C LEU A 140 -21.79 -13.07 3.12
N GLU A 141 -20.94 -14.10 3.21
CA GLU A 141 -20.99 -15.10 4.28
C GLU A 141 -20.24 -14.66 5.55
N ASP A 142 -19.08 -14.03 5.39
CA ASP A 142 -18.10 -13.75 6.45
C ASP A 142 -17.54 -12.32 6.44
N GLU A 143 -17.67 -11.59 5.34
CA GLU A 143 -17.14 -10.23 5.18
C GLU A 143 -18.10 -9.11 5.59
N GLY A 144 -17.58 -8.03 6.17
CA GLY A 144 -18.30 -6.76 6.33
C GLY A 144 -18.28 -5.92 5.05
N VAL A 145 -19.28 -5.05 4.86
CA VAL A 145 -19.37 -4.14 3.69
C VAL A 145 -19.74 -2.72 4.14
N SER A 146 -19.19 -1.69 3.50
CA SER A 146 -19.65 -0.30 3.63
C SER A 146 -19.49 0.40 2.29
N LEU A 147 -20.40 1.31 1.92
CA LEU A 147 -20.35 2.04 0.65
C LEU A 147 -20.13 3.54 0.89
N HIS A 148 -19.13 4.10 0.21
CA HIS A 148 -18.84 5.53 0.17
C HIS A 148 -19.30 6.17 -1.15
N TRP A 149 -19.56 7.48 -1.10
CA TRP A 149 -20.17 8.28 -2.17
C TRP A 149 -19.20 9.37 -2.62
N HIS A 150 -18.15 8.93 -3.32
CA HIS A 150 -16.92 9.68 -3.58
C HIS A 150 -17.16 11.08 -4.12
N GLY A 151 -16.64 12.07 -3.39
CA GLY A 151 -16.69 13.49 -3.75
C GLY A 151 -18.00 14.21 -3.41
N LEU A 152 -19.06 13.51 -3.02
CA LEU A 152 -20.24 14.18 -2.45
C LEU A 152 -19.88 14.80 -1.10
N ARG A 153 -20.37 16.02 -0.87
CA ARG A 153 -20.07 16.79 0.34
C ARG A 153 -20.68 16.21 1.61
N MET A 154 -21.73 15.39 1.51
CA MET A 154 -22.48 14.85 2.66
C MET A 154 -22.80 15.91 3.72
N LYS A 155 -23.10 17.14 3.27
CA LYS A 155 -23.21 18.29 4.15
C LYS A 155 -24.33 18.10 5.15
N ASP A 156 -24.02 18.32 6.44
CA ASP A 156 -24.88 18.07 7.59
C ASP A 156 -25.36 16.59 7.72
N GLN A 157 -24.70 15.66 7.01
CA GLN A 157 -25.13 14.25 6.82
C GLN A 157 -23.95 13.26 6.99
N ASN A 158 -22.93 13.62 7.79
CA ASN A 158 -21.69 12.86 7.99
C ASN A 158 -21.88 11.37 8.36
N SER A 159 -22.97 10.99 9.04
CA SER A 159 -23.30 9.58 9.34
C SER A 159 -23.73 8.73 8.13
N MET A 160 -23.82 9.32 6.93
CA MET A 160 -24.15 8.63 5.66
C MET A 160 -22.94 8.51 4.73
N ASP A 161 -21.76 8.94 5.19
CA ASP A 161 -20.53 9.01 4.40
C ASP A 161 -19.94 7.63 4.05
N GLY A 162 -20.05 6.64 4.93
CA GLY A 162 -19.62 5.27 4.64
C GLY A 162 -18.20 4.88 5.05
N ALA A 163 -17.36 5.81 5.51
CA ALA A 163 -16.02 5.49 5.99
C ALA A 163 -16.04 4.58 7.26
N VAL A 164 -15.47 3.37 7.14
CA VAL A 164 -15.38 2.38 8.22
C VAL A 164 -14.46 2.83 9.34
N GLY A 165 -14.92 2.72 10.59
CA GLY A 165 -14.20 3.20 11.77
C GLY A 165 -14.35 4.71 12.03
N PHE A 166 -14.85 5.46 11.05
CA PHE A 166 -15.09 6.90 11.16
C PHE A 166 -16.55 7.18 11.47
N THR A 167 -17.42 6.88 10.50
CA THR A 167 -18.83 7.28 10.49
C THR A 167 -19.76 6.10 10.72
N GLN A 168 -19.29 4.87 10.45
CA GLN A 168 -20.00 3.63 10.74
C GLN A 168 -19.07 2.43 11.01
N CYS A 169 -19.61 1.36 11.59
CA CYS A 169 -19.06 0.01 11.45
C CYS A 169 -19.35 -0.55 10.04
N PRO A 170 -18.63 -1.60 9.59
CA PRO A 170 -19.05 -2.39 8.45
C PRO A 170 -20.45 -3.01 8.69
N ILE A 171 -21.26 -3.09 7.63
CA ILE A 171 -22.50 -3.84 7.60
C ILE A 171 -22.14 -5.32 7.67
N ALA A 172 -22.38 -5.97 8.81
CA ALA A 172 -22.04 -7.39 9.01
C ALA A 172 -22.83 -8.34 8.07
N PRO A 173 -22.33 -9.55 7.80
CA PRO A 173 -23.04 -10.60 7.06
C PRO A 173 -24.50 -10.78 7.49
N GLY A 174 -25.41 -10.86 6.51
CA GLY A 174 -26.85 -11.01 6.73
C GLY A 174 -27.52 -9.81 7.41
N ARG A 175 -26.87 -8.64 7.46
CA ARG A 175 -27.44 -7.38 7.97
C ARG A 175 -27.68 -6.39 6.86
N SER A 176 -28.44 -5.35 7.18
CA SER A 176 -28.73 -4.25 6.28
C SER A 176 -28.47 -2.90 6.92
N PHE A 177 -28.10 -1.94 6.10
CA PHE A 177 -28.05 -0.52 6.42
C PHE A 177 -28.80 0.27 5.36
N THR A 178 -29.20 1.50 5.66
CA THR A 178 -29.88 2.37 4.70
C THR A 178 -29.16 3.71 4.64
N TYR A 179 -28.42 3.93 3.56
CA TYR A 179 -27.87 5.24 3.24
C TYR A 179 -29.03 6.14 2.82
N ASN A 180 -29.18 7.29 3.47
CA ASN A 180 -30.34 8.16 3.31
C ASN A 180 -29.91 9.61 3.40
N PHE A 181 -29.58 10.19 2.25
CA PHE A 181 -29.03 11.54 2.15
C PHE A 181 -29.65 12.32 1.00
N THR A 182 -29.54 13.64 1.07
CA THR A 182 -29.95 14.58 0.03
C THR A 182 -28.70 15.21 -0.57
N ILE A 183 -28.59 15.15 -1.89
CA ILE A 183 -27.52 15.77 -2.67
C ILE A 183 -27.67 17.29 -2.56
N GLY A 184 -26.57 18.03 -2.35
CA GLY A 184 -26.60 19.48 -2.25
C GLY A 184 -27.17 20.18 -3.49
N ALA A 185 -27.79 21.35 -3.28
CA ALA A 185 -28.41 22.11 -4.37
C ALA A 185 -27.40 22.61 -5.43
N GLU A 186 -26.14 22.79 -5.04
CA GLU A 186 -25.04 23.22 -5.90
C GLU A 186 -24.15 22.05 -6.38
N GLU A 187 -24.41 20.81 -5.93
CA GLU A 187 -23.62 19.64 -6.29
C GLU A 187 -24.14 19.05 -7.62
N HIS A 188 -23.32 19.08 -8.66
CA HIS A 188 -23.58 18.44 -9.96
C HIS A 188 -22.25 18.21 -10.69
N GLY A 189 -22.13 17.09 -11.40
CA GLY A 189 -20.86 16.65 -11.98
C GLY A 189 -20.75 15.13 -12.05
N THR A 190 -19.52 14.65 -11.97
CA THR A 190 -19.16 13.25 -12.16
C THR A 190 -18.63 12.69 -10.84
N PHE A 191 -19.47 11.90 -10.18
CA PHE A 191 -19.16 11.21 -8.94
C PHE A 191 -19.22 9.71 -9.20
N TRP A 192 -18.94 8.92 -8.16
CA TRP A 192 -19.04 7.48 -8.19
C TRP A 192 -19.25 6.96 -6.77
N TRP A 193 -19.58 5.69 -6.62
CA TRP A 193 -19.69 5.03 -5.33
C TRP A 193 -18.83 3.76 -5.33
N HIS A 194 -18.29 3.40 -4.19
CA HIS A 194 -17.44 2.21 -4.03
C HIS A 194 -17.45 1.66 -2.61
N SER A 195 -16.96 0.45 -2.41
CA SER A 195 -16.71 -0.07 -1.06
C SER A 195 -15.63 0.74 -0.35
N HIS A 196 -15.88 1.07 0.91
CA HIS A 196 -14.93 1.67 1.85
C HIS A 196 -14.74 0.69 3.01
N SER A 197 -14.35 -0.53 2.66
CA SER A 197 -14.10 -1.66 3.57
C SER A 197 -13.02 -2.53 2.95
N ASP A 198 -11.84 -2.56 3.58
CA ASP A 198 -10.68 -3.31 3.11
C ASP A 198 -10.40 -3.01 1.62
N VAL A 199 -9.90 -3.99 0.87
CA VAL A 199 -9.57 -3.91 -0.55
C VAL A 199 -10.74 -4.26 -1.50
N GLN A 200 -11.99 -4.34 -1.00
CA GLN A 200 -13.15 -4.83 -1.77
C GLN A 200 -13.42 -4.06 -3.07
N ARG A 201 -13.04 -2.79 -3.13
CA ARG A 201 -13.16 -1.95 -4.33
C ARG A 201 -12.42 -2.55 -5.52
N ALA A 202 -11.21 -3.06 -5.34
CA ALA A 202 -10.41 -3.58 -6.44
C ALA A 202 -10.86 -4.96 -6.95
N ASP A 203 -11.70 -5.66 -6.18
CA ASP A 203 -12.45 -6.85 -6.61
C ASP A 203 -13.86 -6.51 -7.11
N GLY A 204 -14.10 -5.24 -7.49
CA GLY A 204 -15.23 -4.83 -8.32
C GLY A 204 -16.42 -4.19 -7.61
N LEU A 205 -16.34 -3.91 -6.29
CA LEU A 205 -17.45 -3.30 -5.56
C LEU A 205 -17.50 -1.77 -5.75
N TRP A 206 -17.92 -1.34 -6.94
CA TRP A 206 -18.10 0.07 -7.33
C TRP A 206 -19.13 0.26 -8.46
N GLY A 207 -19.57 1.51 -8.64
CA GLY A 207 -20.47 1.91 -9.72
C GLY A 207 -20.55 3.44 -9.89
N GLY A 208 -21.20 3.88 -10.96
CA GLY A 208 -21.27 5.30 -11.33
C GLY A 208 -22.29 6.10 -10.52
N LEU A 209 -22.02 7.39 -10.31
CA LEU A 209 -22.97 8.34 -9.71
C LEU A 209 -22.90 9.68 -10.47
N ILE A 210 -23.81 9.88 -11.43
CA ILE A 210 -23.88 11.13 -12.17
C ILE A 210 -24.95 12.03 -11.57
N VAL A 211 -24.59 13.28 -11.31
CA VAL A 211 -25.52 14.28 -10.79
C VAL A 211 -25.66 15.41 -11.80
N HIS A 212 -26.81 15.48 -12.45
CA HIS A 212 -27.12 16.46 -13.47
C HIS A 212 -27.43 17.83 -12.88
N SER A 213 -26.91 18.87 -13.53
CA SER A 213 -27.25 20.25 -13.23
C SER A 213 -28.66 20.57 -13.74
N PRO A 214 -29.47 21.40 -13.05
CA PRO A 214 -30.81 21.77 -13.51
C PRO A 214 -30.84 22.37 -14.94
N ASP A 215 -29.74 23.04 -15.34
CA ASP A 215 -29.61 23.72 -16.63
C ASP A 215 -28.91 22.87 -17.72
N GLU A 216 -28.54 21.61 -17.44
CA GLU A 216 -27.64 20.83 -18.30
C GLU A 216 -28.20 20.50 -19.69
N VAL A 217 -29.53 20.39 -19.84
CA VAL A 217 -30.22 20.09 -21.11
C VAL A 217 -29.94 21.13 -22.20
N HIS A 218 -29.59 22.36 -21.82
CA HIS A 218 -29.30 23.45 -22.77
C HIS A 218 -27.81 23.55 -23.16
N VAL A 219 -26.94 22.71 -22.57
CA VAL A 219 -25.48 22.82 -22.67
C VAL A 219 -24.82 21.52 -23.13
N SER A 220 -25.41 20.35 -22.84
CA SER A 220 -24.82 19.06 -23.21
C SER A 220 -24.77 18.85 -24.74
N PRO A 221 -23.66 18.32 -25.30
CA PRO A 221 -23.66 17.80 -26.67
C PRO A 221 -24.60 16.58 -26.79
N GLU A 222 -24.96 16.20 -28.01
CA GLU A 222 -25.91 15.10 -28.32
C GLU A 222 -25.46 13.70 -27.83
N GLY A 223 -24.24 13.56 -27.31
CA GLY A 223 -23.72 12.33 -26.71
C GLY A 223 -22.92 12.63 -25.45
N ASP A 224 -23.35 12.05 -24.33
CA ASP A 224 -22.71 12.10 -23.01
C ASP A 224 -22.55 10.67 -22.48
N TYR A 225 -21.32 10.27 -22.15
CA TYR A 225 -21.01 8.89 -21.78
C TYR A 225 -20.09 8.82 -20.55
N LEU A 226 -20.39 7.94 -19.61
CA LEU A 226 -19.54 7.58 -18.48
C LEU A 226 -18.63 6.39 -18.81
N LEU A 227 -17.33 6.58 -18.54
CA LEU A 227 -16.28 5.58 -18.62
C LEU A 227 -15.61 5.42 -17.24
N MET A 228 -15.87 4.30 -16.57
CA MET A 228 -15.16 3.87 -15.38
C MET A 228 -14.01 2.97 -15.83
N ILE A 229 -12.78 3.40 -15.57
CA ILE A 229 -11.55 2.74 -16.03
C ILE A 229 -10.71 2.41 -14.80
N GLY A 230 -9.98 1.29 -14.80
CA GLY A 230 -9.09 0.95 -13.70
C GLY A 230 -8.20 -0.24 -14.00
N ASP A 231 -7.08 -0.33 -13.28
CA ASP A 231 -6.25 -1.53 -13.23
C ASP A 231 -7.04 -2.75 -12.72
N TRP A 232 -6.55 -3.94 -13.09
CA TRP A 232 -7.20 -5.21 -12.77
C TRP A 232 -6.19 -6.31 -12.45
N PHE A 233 -6.44 -7.00 -11.35
CA PHE A 233 -5.64 -8.14 -10.89
C PHE A 233 -6.46 -9.42 -11.05
N HIS A 234 -5.83 -10.51 -11.46
CA HIS A 234 -6.48 -11.83 -11.53
C HIS A 234 -6.55 -12.52 -10.18
N GLN A 235 -5.61 -12.19 -9.30
CA GLN A 235 -5.61 -12.62 -7.91
C GLN A 235 -6.69 -11.88 -7.10
N ASN A 236 -7.21 -12.53 -6.04
CA ASN A 236 -8.10 -11.89 -5.08
C ASN A 236 -7.32 -10.79 -4.33
N GLN A 237 -7.92 -9.63 -4.17
CA GLN A 237 -7.21 -8.46 -3.64
C GLN A 237 -6.78 -8.63 -2.18
N THR A 238 -7.46 -9.46 -1.39
CA THR A 238 -7.01 -9.81 -0.03
C THR A 238 -5.71 -10.62 -0.04
N GLU A 239 -5.41 -11.35 -1.11
CA GLU A 239 -4.12 -12.03 -1.27
C GLU A 239 -3.04 -11.10 -1.83
N VAL A 240 -3.41 -10.17 -2.72
CA VAL A 240 -2.51 -9.09 -3.19
C VAL A 240 -2.06 -8.23 -2.00
N LEU A 241 -2.99 -7.87 -1.11
CA LEU A 241 -2.69 -7.16 0.14
C LEU A 241 -1.78 -7.97 1.06
N ARG A 242 -2.04 -9.27 1.25
CA ARG A 242 -1.17 -10.16 2.06
C ARG A 242 0.24 -10.27 1.49
N TRP A 243 0.40 -10.26 0.16
CA TRP A 243 1.72 -10.22 -0.46
C TRP A 243 2.40 -8.88 -0.20
N TYR A 244 1.70 -7.75 -0.37
CA TYR A 244 2.24 -6.42 -0.11
C TYR A 244 2.66 -6.25 1.37
N ALA A 245 1.85 -6.77 2.30
CA ALA A 245 2.11 -6.75 3.73
C ALA A 245 3.31 -7.61 4.18
N ASP A 246 3.74 -8.61 3.40
CA ASP A 246 4.91 -9.41 3.75
C ASP A 246 6.21 -8.64 3.45
N ALA A 247 7.18 -8.70 4.37
CA ALA A 247 8.48 -8.05 4.27
C ALA A 247 9.23 -8.31 2.94
N SER A 248 8.97 -9.44 2.24
CA SER A 248 9.57 -9.74 0.93
C SER A 248 9.04 -8.87 -0.23
N SER A 249 7.96 -8.12 -0.04
CA SER A 249 7.52 -7.07 -0.99
C SER A 249 8.48 -5.88 -1.04
N ARG A 250 9.26 -5.67 0.04
CA ARG A 250 10.07 -4.46 0.34
C ARG A 250 9.26 -3.15 0.38
N GLY A 251 7.93 -3.20 0.37
CA GLY A 251 7.07 -2.02 0.21
C GLY A 251 6.83 -1.61 -1.24
N ASN A 252 7.28 -2.37 -2.23
CA ASN A 252 6.92 -2.11 -3.63
C ASN A 252 5.45 -2.41 -3.87
N GLU A 253 4.73 -1.47 -4.49
CA GLU A 253 3.34 -1.64 -4.85
C GLU A 253 3.13 -2.85 -5.78
N PRO A 254 1.99 -3.56 -5.64
CA PRO A 254 1.67 -4.68 -6.51
C PRO A 254 1.33 -4.17 -7.92
N VAL A 255 1.81 -4.90 -8.94
CA VAL A 255 1.61 -4.54 -10.34
C VAL A 255 0.45 -5.36 -10.94
N PRO A 256 -0.54 -4.72 -11.59
CA PRO A 256 -1.74 -5.39 -12.10
C PRO A 256 -1.44 -6.35 -13.25
N ASP A 257 -2.41 -7.20 -13.57
CA ASP A 257 -2.34 -8.15 -14.69
C ASP A 257 -2.98 -7.60 -15.98
N SER A 258 -3.96 -6.69 -15.84
CA SER A 258 -4.66 -6.04 -16.96
C SER A 258 -5.34 -4.74 -16.52
N LEU A 259 -6.27 -4.23 -17.33
CA LEU A 259 -7.15 -3.10 -17.02
C LEU A 259 -8.56 -3.33 -17.59
N LEU A 260 -9.56 -2.68 -17.01
CA LEU A 260 -10.96 -2.72 -17.46
C LEU A 260 -11.48 -1.33 -17.83
N VAL A 261 -12.38 -1.28 -18.81
CA VAL A 261 -13.27 -0.13 -19.09
C VAL A 261 -14.71 -0.61 -18.94
N ASN A 262 -15.49 0.00 -18.03
CA ASN A 262 -16.86 -0.41 -17.68
C ASN A 262 -17.04 -1.93 -17.51
N GLY A 263 -16.08 -2.57 -16.85
CA GLY A 263 -16.10 -4.01 -16.56
C GLY A 263 -15.80 -4.93 -17.74
N GLN A 264 -15.24 -4.41 -18.84
CA GLN A 264 -14.70 -5.22 -19.95
C GLN A 264 -13.23 -4.87 -20.21
N GLY A 265 -12.38 -5.89 -20.37
CA GLY A 265 -10.97 -5.76 -20.70
C GLY A 265 -10.51 -6.85 -21.66
N ARG A 266 -9.19 -7.07 -21.72
CA ARG A 266 -8.57 -8.12 -22.54
C ARG A 266 -7.29 -8.60 -21.87
N PHE A 267 -7.06 -9.91 -21.85
CA PHE A 267 -5.81 -10.52 -21.41
C PHE A 267 -5.31 -11.56 -22.43
N ASN A 268 -4.00 -11.73 -22.55
CA ASN A 268 -3.41 -12.77 -23.40
C ASN A 268 -3.30 -14.08 -22.62
N CYS A 269 -4.19 -15.04 -22.88
CA CYS A 269 -4.21 -16.32 -22.17
C CYS A 269 -2.95 -17.17 -22.36
N SER A 270 -2.06 -16.88 -23.32
CA SER A 270 -0.74 -17.54 -23.38
C SER A 270 0.22 -17.09 -22.27
N MET A 271 -0.05 -15.96 -21.63
CA MET A 271 0.69 -15.45 -20.46
C MET A 271 0.10 -15.93 -19.13
N ALA A 272 -1.01 -16.70 -19.15
CA ALA A 272 -1.59 -17.26 -17.93
C ALA A 272 -0.66 -18.31 -17.31
N VAL A 273 -0.09 -18.01 -16.14
CA VAL A 273 0.98 -18.82 -15.52
C VAL A 273 0.42 -20.15 -15.00
N PRO A 274 0.92 -21.33 -15.45
CA PRO A 274 0.38 -22.65 -15.06
C PRO A 274 0.44 -22.99 -13.56
N ALA A 275 1.26 -22.28 -12.78
CA ALA A 275 1.36 -22.44 -11.33
C ALA A 275 0.10 -21.96 -10.57
N ARG A 276 -0.81 -21.24 -11.26
CA ARG A 276 -2.12 -20.84 -10.75
C ARG A 276 -3.18 -21.52 -11.64
N PRO A 277 -4.20 -22.20 -11.09
CA PRO A 277 -5.29 -22.75 -11.90
C PRO A 277 -6.19 -21.61 -12.41
N VAL A 278 -5.78 -20.97 -13.51
CA VAL A 278 -6.52 -19.86 -14.14
C VAL A 278 -7.41 -20.40 -15.25
N VAL A 279 -8.73 -20.29 -15.07
CA VAL A 279 -9.68 -20.46 -16.18
C VAL A 279 -9.62 -19.21 -17.05
N CYS A 280 -8.83 -19.28 -18.13
CA CYS A 280 -8.67 -18.19 -19.08
C CYS A 280 -9.37 -18.52 -20.40
N SER A 281 -10.36 -17.71 -20.78
CA SER A 281 -10.99 -17.72 -22.10
C SER A 281 -10.50 -16.50 -22.88
N GLN A 282 -9.81 -16.72 -24.00
CA GLN A 282 -9.21 -15.62 -24.78
C GLN A 282 -10.28 -14.66 -25.30
N ALA A 283 -10.34 -13.46 -24.71
CA ALA A 283 -11.12 -12.36 -25.27
C ALA A 283 -10.42 -11.86 -26.54
N LEU A 284 -11.13 -11.83 -27.66
CA LEU A 284 -10.63 -11.29 -28.93
C LEU A 284 -11.08 -9.83 -29.12
N PHE A 285 -10.37 -9.10 -29.97
CA PHE A 285 -10.78 -7.75 -30.39
C PHE A 285 -12.21 -7.68 -30.95
N SER A 286 -12.68 -8.75 -31.60
CA SER A 286 -14.05 -8.87 -32.11
C SER A 286 -15.13 -8.87 -31.03
N ASP A 287 -14.74 -9.12 -29.79
CA ASP A 287 -15.64 -9.35 -28.65
C ASP A 287 -15.77 -8.09 -27.79
N LEU A 288 -14.91 -7.09 -28.02
CA LEU A 288 -15.02 -5.76 -27.44
C LEU A 288 -16.23 -5.03 -28.01
N ARG A 289 -17.10 -4.55 -27.13
CA ARG A 289 -18.19 -3.65 -27.51
C ARG A 289 -17.63 -2.25 -27.77
N PRO A 290 -18.11 -1.52 -28.79
CA PRO A 290 -17.67 -0.15 -29.04
C PRO A 290 -18.10 0.77 -27.89
N LEU A 291 -17.32 1.81 -27.62
CA LEU A 291 -17.63 2.76 -26.54
C LEU A 291 -18.85 3.63 -26.85
N ILE A 292 -19.03 4.02 -28.13
CA ILE A 292 -20.12 4.87 -28.63
C ILE A 292 -20.81 4.21 -29.84
N MET A 293 -22.14 4.34 -29.95
CA MET A 293 -22.89 3.68 -31.03
C MET A 293 -22.73 4.30 -32.42
N SER A 294 -22.53 5.63 -32.54
CA SER A 294 -22.67 6.35 -33.81
C SER A 294 -21.61 7.42 -34.03
N ARG A 295 -20.96 7.35 -35.21
CA ARG A 295 -19.98 8.31 -35.71
C ARG A 295 -20.60 9.61 -36.25
N ASN A 296 -21.93 9.74 -36.23
CA ASN A 296 -22.63 10.90 -36.80
C ASN A 296 -22.51 12.18 -35.94
N GLN A 297 -21.99 12.08 -34.71
CA GLN A 297 -21.83 13.19 -33.79
C GLN A 297 -20.43 13.81 -33.93
N ARG A 298 -20.35 15.08 -34.35
CA ARG A 298 -19.06 15.82 -34.43
C ARG A 298 -18.42 16.06 -33.06
N LYS A 299 -19.25 16.12 -32.00
CA LYS A 299 -18.81 16.33 -30.62
C LYS A 299 -19.50 15.35 -29.68
N ALA A 300 -18.79 14.92 -28.64
CA ALA A 300 -19.30 14.13 -27.53
C ALA A 300 -18.67 14.61 -26.22
N ARG A 301 -19.28 14.24 -25.08
CA ARG A 301 -18.65 14.32 -23.76
C ARG A 301 -18.34 12.93 -23.26
N LEU A 302 -17.11 12.73 -22.78
CA LEU A 302 -16.69 11.54 -22.04
C LEU A 302 -16.41 11.95 -20.59
N ARG A 303 -17.10 11.33 -19.65
CA ARG A 303 -16.86 11.50 -18.21
C ARG A 303 -16.04 10.31 -17.75
N VAL A 304 -14.80 10.53 -17.36
CA VAL A 304 -13.88 9.45 -17.00
C VAL A 304 -13.65 9.42 -15.51
N VAL A 305 -13.70 8.21 -14.93
CA VAL A 305 -13.46 7.92 -13.52
C VAL A 305 -12.33 6.91 -13.42
N ASN A 306 -11.25 7.23 -12.70
CA ASN A 306 -10.27 6.21 -12.33
C ASN A 306 -10.75 5.44 -11.10
N THR A 307 -11.27 4.24 -11.35
CA THR A 307 -11.71 3.24 -10.36
C THR A 307 -10.60 2.29 -9.92
N GLY A 308 -9.39 2.40 -10.51
CA GLY A 308 -8.22 1.54 -10.30
C GLY A 308 -7.67 1.56 -8.88
N SER A 309 -6.96 0.51 -8.51
CA SER A 309 -6.45 0.26 -7.16
C SER A 309 -5.06 0.82 -6.91
N VAL A 310 -4.24 0.99 -7.95
CA VAL A 310 -2.84 1.46 -7.86
C VAL A 310 -2.53 2.49 -8.94
N ALA A 311 -2.87 2.21 -10.20
CA ALA A 311 -2.28 2.89 -11.35
C ALA A 311 -2.96 4.22 -11.70
N GLY A 312 -2.15 5.20 -12.11
CA GLY A 312 -2.63 6.35 -12.87
C GLY A 312 -3.05 5.95 -14.29
N LEU A 313 -3.88 6.76 -14.94
CA LEU A 313 -4.38 6.48 -16.30
C LEU A 313 -4.09 7.66 -17.23
N SER A 314 -3.29 7.43 -18.26
CA SER A 314 -3.19 8.36 -19.39
C SER A 314 -4.07 7.89 -20.55
N LEU A 315 -4.77 8.83 -21.19
CA LEU A 315 -5.81 8.54 -22.18
C LEU A 315 -5.54 9.28 -23.49
N SER A 316 -5.70 8.61 -24.63
CA SER A 316 -5.69 9.22 -25.97
C SER A 316 -6.90 8.78 -26.79
N VAL A 317 -7.47 9.68 -27.61
CA VAL A 317 -8.62 9.39 -28.48
C VAL A 317 -8.24 9.58 -29.95
N GLY A 318 -7.97 8.46 -30.62
CA GLY A 318 -7.48 8.44 -31.99
C GLY A 318 -8.42 9.15 -32.98
N GLY A 319 -7.89 10.15 -33.68
CA GLY A 319 -8.63 10.94 -34.68
C GLY A 319 -9.56 12.01 -34.08
N ALA A 320 -9.47 12.30 -32.79
CA ALA A 320 -10.13 13.43 -32.14
C ALA A 320 -9.10 14.43 -31.57
N LEU A 321 -9.61 15.57 -31.09
CA LEU A 321 -8.98 16.34 -30.03
C LEU A 321 -9.84 16.22 -28.77
N VAL A 322 -9.21 16.07 -27.62
CA VAL A 322 -9.82 16.01 -26.30
C VAL A 322 -9.51 17.29 -25.53
N ARG A 323 -10.43 17.72 -24.67
CA ARG A 323 -10.27 18.93 -23.85
C ARG A 323 -10.94 18.74 -22.50
N PRO A 324 -10.18 18.64 -21.40
CA PRO A 324 -10.69 18.76 -20.04
C PRO A 324 -11.56 20.01 -19.86
N VAL A 325 -12.80 19.81 -19.42
CA VAL A 325 -13.77 20.89 -19.15
C VAL A 325 -14.27 20.90 -17.71
N ARG A 326 -14.25 19.75 -17.01
CA ARG A 326 -14.50 19.69 -15.55
C ARG A 326 -13.58 18.66 -14.88
N LEU A 327 -13.27 18.89 -13.61
CA LEU A 327 -12.57 17.95 -12.74
C LEU A 327 -13.47 17.51 -11.59
N ASP A 328 -13.26 16.28 -11.10
CA ASP A 328 -13.88 15.71 -9.91
C ASP A 328 -15.40 15.98 -9.82
N GLY A 329 -15.87 16.59 -8.74
CA GLY A 329 -17.28 16.96 -8.50
C GLY A 329 -17.86 18.05 -9.41
N GLY A 330 -17.43 18.12 -10.68
CA GLY A 330 -17.97 19.00 -11.71
C GLY A 330 -17.29 20.37 -11.84
N PHE A 331 -16.12 20.57 -11.23
CA PHE A 331 -15.46 21.87 -11.16
C PHE A 331 -14.91 22.30 -12.53
N ALA A 332 -15.49 23.36 -13.10
CA ALA A 332 -15.17 23.80 -14.45
C ALA A 332 -13.73 24.33 -14.60
N VAL A 333 -13.02 23.86 -15.62
CA VAL A 333 -11.65 24.25 -15.97
C VAL A 333 -11.55 24.80 -17.39
N LYS A 334 -10.41 25.41 -17.69
CA LYS A 334 -9.97 25.80 -19.03
C LYS A 334 -8.63 25.11 -19.30
N SER A 335 -8.59 24.34 -20.37
CA SER A 335 -7.38 23.80 -20.98
C SER A 335 -7.39 24.10 -22.48
N GLU A 336 -6.23 23.95 -23.12
CA GLU A 336 -6.18 23.79 -24.57
C GLU A 336 -6.75 22.41 -24.96
N ALA A 337 -6.97 22.21 -26.26
CA ALA A 337 -7.34 20.91 -26.81
C ALA A 337 -6.07 20.13 -27.21
N ALA A 338 -5.97 18.88 -26.77
CA ALA A 338 -4.81 18.01 -26.95
C ALA A 338 -5.23 16.66 -27.58
N GLU A 339 -4.26 15.79 -27.89
CA GLU A 339 -4.54 14.41 -28.34
C GLU A 339 -4.56 13.42 -27.17
N THR A 340 -4.02 13.83 -26.02
CA THR A 340 -3.96 13.10 -24.75
C THR A 340 -4.60 13.90 -23.62
N VAL A 341 -4.90 13.21 -22.51
CA VAL A 341 -5.53 13.82 -21.32
C VAL A 341 -4.52 14.10 -20.21
N GLY A 342 -3.38 13.40 -20.17
CA GLY A 342 -2.48 13.32 -19.01
C GLY A 342 -2.95 12.31 -17.95
N ILE A 343 -2.17 12.13 -16.88
CA ILE A 343 -2.45 11.13 -15.83
C ILE A 343 -3.67 11.53 -14.98
N LEU A 344 -4.69 10.67 -14.97
CA LEU A 344 -5.80 10.67 -14.02
C LEU A 344 -5.54 9.61 -12.93
N TYR A 345 -5.34 10.01 -11.68
CA TYR A 345 -4.98 9.08 -10.59
C TYR A 345 -6.22 8.43 -9.93
N PRO A 346 -6.07 7.31 -9.21
CA PRO A 346 -7.18 6.64 -8.51
C PRO A 346 -8.07 7.60 -7.71
N GLY A 347 -9.38 7.55 -7.96
CA GLY A 347 -10.39 8.41 -7.35
C GLY A 347 -10.63 9.76 -8.02
N GLU A 348 -9.74 10.22 -8.90
CA GLU A 348 -9.92 11.45 -9.67
C GLU A 348 -10.92 11.24 -10.84
N ARG A 349 -11.61 12.32 -11.23
CA ARG A 349 -12.52 12.33 -12.40
C ARG A 349 -12.23 13.49 -13.34
N VAL A 350 -12.49 13.29 -14.62
CA VAL A 350 -12.41 14.34 -15.64
C VAL A 350 -13.56 14.24 -16.65
N ASP A 351 -14.25 15.35 -16.88
CA ASP A 351 -15.17 15.49 -18.02
C ASP A 351 -14.37 16.05 -19.21
N LEU A 352 -14.40 15.33 -20.32
CA LEU A 352 -13.70 15.65 -21.56
C LEU A 352 -14.70 16.02 -22.65
N GLU A 353 -14.52 17.18 -23.28
CA GLU A 353 -15.10 17.41 -24.60
C GLU A 353 -14.24 16.75 -25.67
N VAL A 354 -14.86 15.93 -26.51
CA VAL A 354 -14.24 15.26 -27.67
C VAL A 354 -14.74 15.93 -28.95
N GLU A 355 -13.84 16.40 -29.80
CA GLU A 355 -14.17 16.90 -31.15
C GLU A 355 -13.41 16.10 -32.23
N TRP A 356 -14.15 15.46 -33.13
CA TRP A 356 -13.58 14.60 -34.18
C TRP A 356 -12.98 15.42 -35.32
N LYS A 357 -11.80 15.02 -35.81
CA LYS A 357 -11.09 15.67 -36.92
C LYS A 357 -11.85 15.39 -38.25
N GLU A 358 -11.99 16.42 -39.10
CA GLU A 358 -12.91 16.38 -40.26
C GLU A 358 -12.53 15.38 -41.38
N ASP A 359 -11.25 15.03 -41.52
CA ASP A 359 -10.71 14.32 -42.69
C ASP A 359 -9.96 13.03 -42.31
N GLN A 360 -10.62 12.16 -41.52
CA GLN A 360 -10.06 10.87 -41.09
C GLN A 360 -10.89 9.69 -41.63
N THR A 361 -10.23 8.81 -42.38
CA THR A 361 -10.76 7.51 -42.80
C THR A 361 -10.01 6.41 -42.05
N GLY A 362 -10.69 5.66 -41.20
CA GLY A 362 -10.09 4.63 -40.34
C GLY A 362 -10.97 4.28 -39.13
N ASP A 363 -10.55 3.27 -38.37
CA ASP A 363 -11.15 2.95 -37.07
C ASP A 363 -10.63 3.92 -35.99
N HIS A 364 -11.52 4.31 -35.06
CA HIS A 364 -11.20 5.21 -33.95
C HIS A 364 -11.06 4.42 -32.65
N TRP A 365 -10.10 4.79 -31.82
CA TRP A 365 -9.73 4.07 -30.60
C TRP A 365 -9.65 5.02 -29.39
N LEU A 366 -10.10 4.55 -28.24
CA LEU A 366 -9.61 5.06 -26.95
C LEU A 366 -8.42 4.17 -26.58
N THR A 367 -7.24 4.77 -26.44
CA THR A 367 -6.06 4.08 -25.90
C THR A 367 -5.88 4.51 -24.45
N VAL A 368 -5.75 3.53 -23.56
CA VAL A 368 -5.47 3.70 -22.14
C VAL A 368 -4.06 3.21 -21.88
N TYR A 369 -3.24 4.03 -21.22
CA TYR A 369 -1.94 3.66 -20.65
C TYR A 369 -2.07 3.62 -19.13
N LEU A 370 -1.65 2.52 -18.50
CA LEU A 370 -1.43 2.47 -17.06
C LEU A 370 -0.09 3.14 -16.75
N ASP A 371 -0.13 4.19 -15.94
CA ASP A 371 1.07 4.86 -15.44
C ASP A 371 1.88 3.95 -14.51
N ASP A 372 3.17 3.83 -14.79
CA ASP A 372 4.10 2.89 -14.19
C ASP A 372 5.05 3.52 -13.16
N GLU A 373 4.83 4.78 -12.74
CA GLU A 373 5.67 5.47 -11.74
C GLU A 373 5.79 4.70 -10.41
N ASN A 374 4.74 3.96 -10.04
CA ASN A 374 4.67 3.16 -8.83
C ASN A 374 4.91 1.65 -9.08
N PHE A 375 5.30 1.21 -10.28
CA PHE A 375 5.51 -0.22 -10.56
C PHE A 375 6.94 -0.68 -10.23
N GLY A 376 7.21 -0.93 -8.94
CA GLY A 376 8.52 -1.37 -8.46
C GLY A 376 9.01 -2.75 -8.96
N TYR A 377 8.14 -3.56 -9.58
CA TYR A 377 8.48 -4.86 -10.17
C TYR A 377 7.94 -5.02 -11.60
N PRO A 378 8.65 -5.70 -12.51
CA PRO A 378 8.12 -6.01 -13.83
C PRO A 378 7.04 -7.12 -13.74
N ASN A 379 5.85 -6.87 -14.27
CA ASN A 379 4.90 -7.93 -14.61
C ASN A 379 4.92 -8.19 -16.13
N PRO A 380 5.61 -9.24 -16.62
CA PRO A 380 5.68 -9.52 -18.06
C PRO A 380 4.35 -9.96 -18.67
N ALA A 381 3.34 -10.31 -17.86
CA ALA A 381 2.01 -10.63 -18.35
C ALA A 381 1.14 -9.38 -18.60
N LEU A 382 1.47 -8.26 -17.96
CA LEU A 382 0.75 -7.00 -18.13
C LEU A 382 1.04 -6.40 -19.50
N ASN A 383 -0.02 -6.09 -20.25
CA ASN A 383 0.05 -5.08 -21.31
C ASN A 383 -0.45 -3.74 -20.73
N PRO A 384 0.44 -2.77 -20.45
CA PRO A 384 0.06 -1.50 -19.84
C PRO A 384 -0.70 -0.58 -20.81
N THR A 385 -0.60 -0.80 -22.12
CA THR A 385 -1.28 -0.01 -23.15
C THR A 385 -2.37 -0.83 -23.84
N GLN A 386 -3.64 -0.48 -23.63
CA GLN A 386 -4.77 -1.19 -24.26
C GLN A 386 -5.71 -0.25 -25.01
N SER A 387 -6.10 -0.64 -26.22
CA SER A 387 -7.01 0.12 -27.08
C SER A 387 -8.41 -0.49 -27.18
N PHE A 388 -9.44 0.36 -27.06
CA PHE A 388 -10.85 0.03 -27.12
C PHE A 388 -11.53 0.74 -28.30
N PRO A 389 -12.37 0.06 -29.10
CA PRO A 389 -12.98 0.68 -30.27
C PRO A 389 -13.98 1.77 -29.87
N MET A 390 -13.85 2.98 -30.42
CA MET A 390 -14.79 4.07 -30.14
C MET A 390 -16.15 3.86 -30.82
N PHE A 391 -16.17 3.22 -32.00
CA PHE A 391 -17.38 3.03 -32.81
C PHE A 391 -17.46 1.61 -33.36
N SER A 392 -18.68 1.16 -33.71
CA SER A 392 -18.86 -0.08 -34.47
C SER A 392 -18.23 0.04 -35.86
N SER A 393 -17.26 -0.84 -36.18
CA SER A 393 -16.68 -0.89 -37.52
C SER A 393 -17.66 -1.49 -38.54
N SER A 394 -17.54 -1.06 -39.80
CA SER A 394 -18.33 -1.58 -40.93
C SER A 394 -17.68 -2.81 -41.61
N THR A 395 -16.42 -3.10 -41.28
CA THR A 395 -15.61 -4.18 -41.88
C THR A 395 -15.30 -5.26 -40.86
N LYS A 396 -16.03 -6.39 -40.92
CA LYS A 396 -15.71 -7.56 -40.09
C LYS A 396 -14.37 -8.19 -40.53
N GLY A 397 -13.38 -8.22 -39.64
CA GLY A 397 -12.24 -9.13 -39.71
C GLY A 397 -10.85 -8.54 -40.03
N SER A 398 -10.61 -7.24 -39.83
CA SER A 398 -9.28 -6.65 -40.02
C SER A 398 -9.00 -5.45 -39.09
N PHE A 399 -9.14 -5.65 -37.78
CA PHE A 399 -8.58 -4.70 -36.81
C PHE A 399 -7.08 -4.99 -36.66
N ASN A 400 -6.23 -4.07 -37.11
CA ASN A 400 -4.87 -3.99 -36.61
C ASN A 400 -4.90 -3.11 -35.35
N GLU A 401 -4.40 -3.61 -34.24
CA GLU A 401 -4.18 -2.81 -33.03
C GLU A 401 -3.28 -1.62 -33.40
N PRO A 402 -3.62 -0.37 -33.01
CA PRO A 402 -2.69 0.74 -33.16
C PRO A 402 -1.43 0.41 -32.35
N VAL A 403 -0.25 0.56 -32.98
CA VAL A 403 1.02 0.31 -32.30
C VAL A 403 1.11 1.23 -31.09
N PRO A 404 1.33 0.72 -29.87
CA PRO A 404 1.54 1.55 -28.69
C PRO A 404 2.65 2.57 -28.95
N GLN A 405 2.34 3.85 -28.76
CA GLN A 405 3.34 4.91 -28.72
C GLN A 405 3.64 5.20 -27.25
N SER A 406 4.91 5.33 -26.92
CA SER A 406 5.34 5.94 -25.65
C SER A 406 4.85 7.38 -25.62
N LEU A 407 4.20 7.77 -24.53
CA LEU A 407 3.78 9.15 -24.30
C LEU A 407 5.00 9.99 -23.93
N GLU A 408 5.09 11.20 -24.51
CA GLU A 408 6.12 12.17 -24.13
C GLU A 408 5.76 12.84 -22.78
N GLU A 409 6.75 13.39 -22.07
CA GLU A 409 6.55 13.94 -20.71
C GLU A 409 5.51 15.07 -20.66
N ASP A 410 5.39 15.89 -21.71
CA ASP A 410 4.40 16.94 -21.82
C ASP A 410 2.97 16.42 -22.10
N GLU A 411 2.83 15.27 -22.75
CA GLU A 411 1.55 14.58 -22.98
C GLU A 411 0.98 13.96 -21.70
N ILE A 412 1.86 13.63 -20.75
CA ILE A 412 1.55 13.01 -19.45
C ILE A 412 1.10 14.07 -18.42
N GLN A 413 1.65 15.29 -18.48
CA GLN A 413 1.42 16.35 -17.49
C GLN A 413 0.15 17.21 -17.73
N VAL A 414 -0.71 16.87 -18.69
CA VAL A 414 -1.87 17.70 -19.09
C VAL A 414 -2.90 17.92 -17.96
N LEU A 415 -3.10 16.96 -17.05
CA LEU A 415 -3.98 17.13 -15.87
C LEU A 415 -3.32 17.83 -14.67
N GLU A 416 -2.03 18.14 -14.71
CA GLU A 416 -1.37 18.78 -13.56
C GLU A 416 -1.97 20.17 -13.25
N SER A 417 -2.09 20.49 -11.97
CA SER A 417 -2.68 21.74 -11.49
C SER A 417 -1.92 23.02 -11.91
N GLN A 418 -0.71 22.88 -12.44
CA GLN A 418 0.08 23.96 -13.04
C GLN A 418 -0.36 24.26 -14.48
N ASN A 419 -0.79 23.24 -15.21
CA ASN A 419 -1.16 23.29 -16.62
C ASN A 419 -2.66 23.59 -16.83
N LEU A 420 -3.50 23.26 -15.84
CA LEU A 420 -4.93 23.58 -15.81
C LEU A 420 -5.25 24.87 -15.04
N LYS A 421 -6.28 25.59 -15.47
CA LYS A 421 -6.80 26.78 -14.78
C LYS A 421 -8.29 26.64 -14.50
N ALA A 422 -8.76 27.04 -13.32
CA ALA A 422 -10.19 27.14 -13.06
C ALA A 422 -10.88 28.09 -14.05
N ALA A 423 -12.10 27.76 -14.46
CA ALA A 423 -12.84 28.56 -15.43
C ALA A 423 -13.21 29.96 -14.90
N THR A 424 -13.42 30.07 -13.59
CA THR A 424 -13.76 31.29 -12.83
C THR A 424 -12.63 31.69 -11.89
N LYS A 425 -12.50 33.00 -11.62
CA LYS A 425 -11.57 33.51 -10.61
C LYS A 425 -12.13 33.19 -9.22
N ILE A 426 -11.28 32.78 -8.29
CA ILE A 426 -11.66 32.53 -6.90
C ILE A 426 -12.17 33.82 -6.23
N SER A 427 -13.24 33.74 -5.44
CA SER A 427 -13.89 34.92 -4.82
C SER A 427 -14.44 34.68 -3.41
N ASP A 428 -14.57 33.40 -3.04
CA ASP A 428 -15.04 32.85 -1.78
C ASP A 428 -13.91 32.60 -0.77
N LEU A 429 -12.65 32.60 -1.20
CA LEU A 429 -11.50 32.27 -0.39
C LEU A 429 -10.79 33.53 0.18
N PRO A 430 -10.67 33.67 1.52
CA PRO A 430 -9.84 34.70 2.15
C PRO A 430 -8.37 34.68 1.70
N ALA A 431 -7.74 35.85 1.61
CA ALA A 431 -6.37 35.99 1.11
C ALA A 431 -5.28 35.34 1.99
N LYS A 432 -5.56 35.11 3.29
CA LYS A 432 -4.70 34.37 4.22
C LYS A 432 -5.50 33.26 4.88
N ALA A 433 -4.86 32.13 5.15
CA ALA A 433 -5.43 31.08 5.98
C ALA A 433 -5.53 31.53 7.45
N GLU A 434 -6.54 31.03 8.16
CA GLU A 434 -6.67 31.21 9.61
C GLU A 434 -5.94 30.11 10.39
N GLN A 435 -5.72 28.96 9.74
CA GLN A 435 -5.03 27.80 10.27
C GLN A 435 -4.30 27.11 9.12
N THR A 436 -3.11 26.59 9.38
CA THR A 436 -2.37 25.72 8.46
C THR A 436 -2.15 24.38 9.13
N ILE A 437 -2.28 23.29 8.38
CA ILE A 437 -2.02 21.92 8.80
C ILE A 437 -0.84 21.42 7.95
N LEU A 438 0.19 20.88 8.61
CA LEU A 438 1.38 20.34 7.95
C LEU A 438 1.42 18.82 8.15
N LEU A 439 1.48 18.09 7.05
CA LEU A 439 1.44 16.64 6.98
C LEU A 439 2.63 16.12 6.16
N TYR A 440 3.29 15.08 6.65
CA TYR A 440 4.35 14.34 5.95
C TYR A 440 3.90 12.91 5.72
N ALA A 441 3.60 12.54 4.49
CA ALA A 441 3.30 11.17 4.10
C ALA A 441 4.59 10.39 3.86
N LYS A 442 4.66 9.16 4.38
CA LYS A 442 5.77 8.21 4.20
C LYS A 442 5.28 6.77 4.35
N VAL A 443 5.82 5.81 3.61
CA VAL A 443 5.69 4.36 3.90
C VAL A 443 6.95 3.88 4.61
N GLU A 444 6.77 3.19 5.72
CA GLU A 444 7.86 2.68 6.57
C GLU A 444 7.73 1.18 6.82
N LYS A 445 8.87 0.58 7.14
CA LYS A 445 9.04 -0.86 7.39
C LYS A 445 9.76 -1.00 8.72
N LEU A 446 8.98 -0.96 9.81
CA LEU A 446 9.51 -0.95 11.19
C LEU A 446 9.60 -2.39 11.70
N ALA A 447 10.68 -2.77 12.39
CA ALA A 447 10.88 -4.18 12.77
C ALA A 447 9.83 -4.64 13.79
N HIS A 448 9.35 -3.73 14.64
CA HIS A 448 8.26 -3.99 15.58
C HIS A 448 6.87 -4.13 14.91
N MET A 449 6.74 -3.69 13.66
CA MET A 449 5.56 -3.91 12.80
C MET A 449 5.79 -5.09 11.83
N ASP A 450 6.62 -6.06 12.23
CA ASP A 450 6.93 -7.26 11.44
C ASP A 450 7.58 -6.96 10.08
N TYR A 451 8.17 -5.77 9.94
CA TYR A 451 8.69 -5.18 8.69
C TYR A 451 7.66 -5.11 7.56
N ALA A 452 6.36 -5.11 7.90
CA ALA A 452 5.28 -4.84 6.97
C ALA A 452 5.33 -3.37 6.49
N PRO A 453 5.03 -3.07 5.20
CA PRO A 453 4.97 -1.71 4.70
C PRO A 453 3.72 -0.99 5.21
N VAL A 454 3.89 -0.19 6.26
CA VAL A 454 2.83 0.63 6.87
C VAL A 454 3.07 2.08 6.49
N GLY A 455 2.04 2.76 6.00
CA GLY A 455 2.11 4.20 5.76
C GLY A 455 1.78 5.05 6.99
N PHE A 456 2.40 6.21 7.02
CA PHE A 456 2.41 7.16 8.10
C PHE A 456 2.03 8.54 7.55
N ILE A 457 1.37 9.34 8.37
CA ILE A 457 1.21 10.78 8.11
C ILE A 457 1.68 11.51 9.37
N ASN A 458 2.87 12.10 9.35
CA ASN A 458 3.68 12.34 10.55
C ASN A 458 3.86 10.99 11.32
N HIS A 459 4.36 11.00 12.57
CA HIS A 459 4.68 9.77 13.32
C HIS A 459 3.44 9.06 13.89
N THR A 460 2.53 8.64 13.02
CA THR A 460 1.28 7.95 13.38
C THR A 460 0.81 7.13 12.16
N SER A 461 0.40 5.88 12.36
CA SER A 461 -0.40 5.09 11.41
C SER A 461 -1.88 5.14 11.84
N TRP A 462 -2.79 4.31 11.31
CA TRP A 462 -4.17 4.24 11.82
C TRP A 462 -4.70 2.81 11.78
N THR A 463 -5.62 2.52 12.71
CA THR A 463 -6.47 1.33 12.74
C THR A 463 -7.96 1.72 12.95
N PRO A 464 -8.94 1.04 12.29
CA PRO A 464 -10.35 1.39 12.36
C PRO A 464 -10.91 1.19 13.76
N GLN A 465 -11.73 2.15 14.15
CA GLN A 465 -12.30 2.18 15.49
C GLN A 465 -13.61 1.41 15.56
N SER A 466 -13.76 0.57 16.59
CA SER A 466 -15.00 -0.17 16.87
C SER A 466 -15.37 0.00 18.35
N PRO A 467 -16.38 0.84 18.69
CA PRO A 467 -17.27 1.59 17.80
C PRO A 467 -16.56 2.72 17.03
N PRO A 468 -17.14 3.19 15.90
CA PRO A 468 -16.53 4.22 15.05
C PRO A 468 -16.40 5.57 15.77
N LEU A 469 -15.46 6.40 15.35
CA LEU A 469 -15.17 7.70 15.98
C LEU A 469 -16.40 8.59 16.21
N LEU A 470 -17.33 8.61 15.26
CA LEU A 470 -18.57 9.40 15.35
C LEU A 470 -19.49 8.97 16.50
N ALA A 471 -19.33 7.73 16.99
CA ALA A 471 -20.03 7.19 18.17
C ALA A 471 -19.18 7.26 19.46
N GLN A 472 -17.91 7.68 19.37
CA GLN A 472 -17.00 7.81 20.51
C GLN A 472 -16.94 9.24 21.06
N ASN A 473 -16.45 9.38 22.29
CA ASN A 473 -16.06 10.68 22.85
C ASN A 473 -14.58 10.93 22.51
N ARG A 474 -14.20 12.15 22.15
CA ARG A 474 -12.80 12.52 21.88
C ARG A 474 -11.82 12.15 23.00
N THR A 475 -12.30 12.03 24.24
CA THR A 475 -11.48 11.61 25.40
C THR A 475 -11.16 10.11 25.44
N SER A 476 -11.72 9.28 24.55
CA SER A 476 -11.38 7.85 24.39
C SER A 476 -10.54 7.55 23.15
N TRP A 477 -10.13 8.56 22.38
CA TRP A 477 -9.23 8.38 21.23
C TRP A 477 -7.79 8.17 21.71
N ASP A 478 -7.09 7.23 21.10
CA ASP A 478 -5.70 6.86 21.39
C ASP A 478 -4.70 7.52 20.43
N GLU A 479 -3.43 7.12 20.51
CA GLU A 479 -2.32 7.71 19.75
C GLU A 479 -2.37 7.42 18.23
N ASN A 480 -3.11 6.39 17.79
CA ASN A 480 -3.29 6.05 16.37
C ASN A 480 -4.28 6.98 15.66
N GLN A 481 -4.74 8.05 16.31
CA GLN A 481 -5.69 9.01 15.75
C GLN A 481 -5.07 10.42 15.64
N LEU A 482 -4.27 10.63 14.60
CA LEU A 482 -3.90 11.99 14.18
C LEU A 482 -5.13 12.72 13.61
N ILE A 483 -5.75 13.56 14.44
CA ILE A 483 -6.96 14.32 14.06
C ILE A 483 -6.73 15.83 14.21
N PRO A 484 -6.30 16.52 13.14
CA PRO A 484 -6.25 17.98 13.11
C PRO A 484 -7.63 18.56 13.42
N PHE A 485 -7.68 19.41 14.44
CA PHE A 485 -8.92 20.05 14.86
C PHE A 485 -9.08 21.41 14.22
N ILE A 486 -10.20 21.61 13.54
CA ILE A 486 -10.58 22.88 12.94
C ILE A 486 -11.81 23.41 13.70
N GLY A 487 -11.58 24.30 14.67
CA GLY A 487 -12.65 24.90 15.45
C GLY A 487 -13.46 25.90 14.61
N ILE A 488 -14.69 25.53 14.26
CA ILE A 488 -15.62 26.40 13.53
C ILE A 488 -16.43 27.24 14.53
N SER A 489 -16.62 28.53 14.24
CA SER A 489 -17.59 29.36 14.97
C SER A 489 -18.92 29.37 14.23
N ASP A 490 -20.04 29.42 14.96
CA ASP A 490 -21.41 29.48 14.41
C ASP A 490 -21.69 30.68 13.48
N SER A 491 -20.71 31.57 13.26
CA SER A 491 -20.90 32.82 12.53
C SER A 491 -20.23 32.90 11.15
N LYS A 492 -19.13 32.17 10.89
CA LYS A 492 -18.40 32.19 9.60
C LYS A 492 -17.56 30.92 9.36
N PRO A 493 -17.54 30.38 8.13
CA PRO A 493 -16.53 29.42 7.68
C PRO A 493 -15.12 29.99 7.71
N LYS A 494 -14.13 29.12 7.89
CA LYS A 494 -12.70 29.48 7.91
C LYS A 494 -11.97 28.97 6.68
N ARG A 495 -10.90 29.67 6.26
CA ARG A 495 -9.89 29.09 5.37
C ARG A 495 -8.87 28.31 6.20
N VAL A 496 -8.66 27.05 5.82
CA VAL A 496 -7.59 26.19 6.34
C VAL A 496 -6.69 25.79 5.18
N ASP A 497 -5.39 26.03 5.29
CA ASP A 497 -4.43 25.49 4.32
C ASP A 497 -3.89 24.14 4.82
N ILE A 498 -3.71 23.20 3.92
CA ILE A 498 -3.18 21.86 4.19
C ILE A 498 -1.98 21.67 3.29
N VAL A 499 -0.80 21.48 3.87
CA VAL A 499 0.42 21.11 3.16
C VAL A 499 0.62 19.62 3.37
N ILE A 500 0.69 18.87 2.27
CA ILE A 500 1.02 17.44 2.28
C ILE A 500 2.35 17.29 1.55
N ASN A 501 3.40 16.99 2.32
CA ASN A 501 4.71 16.60 1.82
C ASN A 501 4.72 15.08 1.60
N ASN A 502 5.29 14.63 0.49
CA ASN A 502 5.51 13.23 0.18
C ASN A 502 7.00 12.91 0.33
N LEU A 503 7.32 11.96 1.20
CA LEU A 503 8.68 11.50 1.47
C LEU A 503 9.02 10.20 0.72
N ASP A 504 8.06 9.64 -0.01
CA ASP A 504 8.19 8.40 -0.76
C ASP A 504 8.56 8.65 -2.24
N ASP A 505 8.99 7.56 -2.88
CA ASP A 505 9.50 7.55 -4.25
C ASP A 505 8.42 7.37 -5.33
N GLY A 506 7.20 7.03 -4.94
CA GLY A 506 5.99 7.01 -5.77
C GLY A 506 5.13 8.27 -5.59
N ALA A 507 4.12 8.43 -6.44
CA ALA A 507 3.12 9.50 -6.32
C ALA A 507 1.83 8.99 -5.66
N HIS A 508 1.25 9.77 -4.73
CA HIS A 508 0.13 9.31 -3.87
C HIS A 508 -1.14 10.16 -4.08
N PRO A 509 -2.24 9.60 -4.61
CA PRO A 509 -3.52 10.30 -4.72
C PRO A 509 -4.20 10.46 -3.36
N PHE A 510 -4.20 11.66 -2.78
CA PHE A 510 -4.92 11.93 -1.53
C PHE A 510 -6.35 12.38 -1.79
N HIS A 511 -7.33 11.68 -1.21
CA HIS A 511 -8.75 12.03 -1.22
C HIS A 511 -9.19 12.60 0.14
N LEU A 512 -10.02 13.65 0.14
CA LEU A 512 -10.65 14.22 1.35
C LEU A 512 -12.19 14.09 1.26
N HIS A 513 -12.78 13.37 2.22
CA HIS A 513 -14.23 13.22 2.34
C HIS A 513 -14.93 14.53 2.73
N GLY A 514 -16.21 14.67 2.38
CA GLY A 514 -17.10 15.76 2.81
C GLY A 514 -16.76 17.17 2.29
N HIS A 515 -15.66 17.32 1.57
CA HIS A 515 -15.12 18.58 1.13
C HIS A 515 -14.49 18.49 -0.25
N SER A 516 -14.39 19.66 -0.87
CA SER A 516 -13.53 19.91 -2.03
C SER A 516 -12.60 21.06 -1.68
N PHE A 517 -11.37 21.00 -2.12
CA PHE A 517 -10.31 21.96 -1.82
C PHE A 517 -9.77 22.60 -3.11
N TYR A 518 -9.17 23.78 -2.98
CA TYR A 518 -8.43 24.44 -4.05
C TYR A 518 -6.97 23.98 -4.02
N VAL A 519 -6.45 23.50 -5.14
CA VAL A 519 -5.02 23.16 -5.27
C VAL A 519 -4.26 24.45 -5.57
N LEU A 520 -3.60 25.00 -4.56
CA LEU A 520 -2.85 26.26 -4.66
C LEU A 520 -1.45 26.06 -5.21
N SER A 521 -0.82 24.93 -4.91
CA SER A 521 0.48 24.54 -5.43
C SER A 521 0.60 23.01 -5.50
N SER A 522 1.37 22.54 -6.47
CA SER A 522 1.86 21.16 -6.55
C SER A 522 3.30 21.24 -7.06
N TYR A 523 4.20 20.47 -6.45
CA TYR A 523 5.62 20.45 -6.78
C TYR A 523 6.12 19.01 -6.79
N ARG A 524 6.70 18.61 -7.93
CA ARG A 524 7.42 17.34 -8.13
C ARG A 524 8.92 17.63 -8.03
N ASN A 525 9.65 16.88 -7.21
CA ASN A 525 11.09 17.05 -7.14
C ASN A 525 11.74 16.53 -8.46
N PRO A 526 12.64 17.29 -9.12
CA PRO A 526 13.17 16.91 -10.43
C PRO A 526 13.95 15.58 -10.47
N GLY A 527 14.52 15.13 -9.34
CA GLY A 527 15.31 13.89 -9.28
C GLY A 527 15.02 13.02 -8.06
N ARG A 528 15.72 11.88 -7.96
CA ARG A 528 15.70 10.97 -6.80
C ARG A 528 16.88 11.18 -5.83
N GLY A 529 17.50 12.37 -5.84
CA GLY A 529 18.64 12.73 -4.99
C GLY A 529 18.33 13.76 -3.89
N SER A 530 17.09 14.25 -3.79
CA SER A 530 16.68 15.28 -2.83
C SER A 530 15.19 15.18 -2.49
N TRP A 531 14.77 15.82 -1.40
CA TRP A 531 13.36 15.98 -1.03
C TRP A 531 12.88 17.38 -1.36
N GLY A 532 11.74 17.47 -2.05
CA GLY A 532 11.04 18.69 -2.39
C GLY A 532 10.02 19.12 -1.34
N SER A 533 10.22 18.80 -0.05
CA SER A 533 9.30 19.18 1.03
C SER A 533 9.21 20.70 1.21
N TYR A 534 8.05 21.19 1.61
CA TYR A 534 7.77 22.59 1.94
C TYR A 534 7.25 22.72 3.38
N ASN A 535 7.79 23.68 4.12
CA ASN A 535 7.36 24.01 5.47
C ASN A 535 6.92 25.49 5.57
N PRO A 536 5.60 25.76 5.66
CA PRO A 536 5.06 27.13 5.68
C PRO A 536 5.37 27.92 6.97
N TYR A 537 6.06 27.33 7.94
CA TYR A 537 6.50 28.00 9.17
C TYR A 537 7.97 28.47 9.10
N THR A 538 8.77 27.95 8.16
CA THR A 538 10.18 28.32 7.95
C THR A 538 10.44 28.97 6.60
N ASP A 539 9.65 28.63 5.59
CA ASP A 539 9.93 28.95 4.19
C ASP A 539 9.00 30.07 3.69
N ASP A 540 9.55 31.06 2.98
CA ASP A 540 8.79 32.23 2.50
C ASP A 540 7.63 31.87 1.53
N ALA A 541 7.84 30.85 0.68
CA ALA A 541 6.88 30.35 -0.31
C ALA A 541 7.30 28.96 -0.83
N PRO A 542 6.37 28.13 -1.34
CA PRO A 542 6.71 26.90 -2.05
C PRO A 542 7.40 27.23 -3.40
N PRO A 543 8.18 26.31 -4.00
CA PRO A 543 8.98 26.58 -5.21
C PRO A 543 8.18 27.07 -6.41
N ASN A 544 6.98 26.52 -6.62
CA ASN A 544 6.07 26.92 -7.71
C ASN A 544 5.16 28.11 -7.34
N GLY A 545 5.31 28.67 -6.14
CA GLY A 545 4.42 29.71 -5.60
C GLY A 545 3.01 29.21 -5.29
N LEU A 546 2.11 30.14 -4.97
CA LEU A 546 0.70 29.87 -4.69
C LEU A 546 -0.20 30.50 -5.77
N ASN A 547 -0.97 29.69 -6.49
CA ASN A 547 -2.00 30.15 -7.41
C ASN A 547 -3.24 30.61 -6.62
N LEU A 548 -3.31 31.91 -6.31
CA LEU A 548 -4.46 32.53 -5.62
C LEU A 548 -5.46 33.20 -6.59
N GLU A 549 -5.33 32.98 -7.90
CA GLU A 549 -6.23 33.59 -8.90
C GLU A 549 -7.19 32.57 -9.51
N PHE A 550 -6.67 31.51 -10.12
CA PHE A 550 -7.44 30.47 -10.80
C PHE A 550 -6.99 29.05 -10.39
N PRO A 551 -6.85 28.74 -9.08
CA PRO A 551 -6.51 27.39 -8.63
C PRO A 551 -7.63 26.42 -9.01
N VAL A 552 -7.28 25.25 -9.53
CA VAL A 552 -8.25 24.18 -9.76
C VAL A 552 -8.85 23.73 -8.43
N ARG A 553 -10.11 23.30 -8.47
CA ARG A 553 -10.83 22.76 -7.32
C ARG A 553 -11.06 21.27 -7.54
N LYS A 554 -10.75 20.46 -6.53
CA LYS A 554 -10.74 19.00 -6.55
C LYS A 554 -11.23 18.45 -5.21
N ASP A 555 -11.49 17.16 -5.14
CA ASP A 555 -11.62 16.40 -3.88
C ASP A 555 -10.56 15.29 -3.76
N THR A 556 -9.86 15.00 -4.87
CA THR A 556 -8.76 14.03 -4.93
C THR A 556 -7.57 14.67 -5.66
N VAL A 557 -6.35 14.48 -5.16
CA VAL A 557 -5.14 15.10 -5.74
C VAL A 557 -3.92 14.21 -5.57
N SER A 558 -3.22 13.92 -6.66
CA SER A 558 -1.89 13.31 -6.58
C SER A 558 -0.87 14.25 -5.93
N VAL A 559 -0.22 13.75 -4.87
CA VAL A 559 0.96 14.36 -4.26
C VAL A 559 2.17 13.73 -4.95
N PRO A 560 2.93 14.49 -5.77
CA PRO A 560 3.99 13.91 -6.60
C PRO A 560 5.10 13.23 -5.78
N ARG A 561 5.84 12.30 -6.40
CA ARG A 561 7.02 11.68 -5.78
C ARG A 561 7.95 12.71 -5.15
N ARG A 562 8.45 12.42 -3.95
CA ARG A 562 9.44 13.26 -3.25
C ARG A 562 9.03 14.73 -3.09
N GLY A 563 7.75 15.06 -3.25
CA GLY A 563 7.25 16.41 -3.55
C GLY A 563 6.28 16.93 -2.51
N HIS A 564 5.42 17.87 -2.90
CA HIS A 564 4.33 18.33 -2.04
C HIS A 564 3.16 18.93 -2.81
N VAL A 565 2.03 19.08 -2.11
CA VAL A 565 0.90 19.94 -2.51
C VAL A 565 0.55 20.93 -1.40
N VAL A 566 0.04 22.09 -1.81
CA VAL A 566 -0.58 23.07 -0.91
C VAL A 566 -2.05 23.21 -1.30
N LEU A 567 -2.94 22.80 -0.41
CA LEU A 567 -4.39 22.80 -0.60
C LEU A 567 -5.02 23.89 0.27
N ALA A 568 -6.08 24.55 -0.22
CA ALA A 568 -6.89 25.45 0.59
C ALA A 568 -8.34 24.94 0.69
N LEU A 569 -8.75 24.70 1.94
CA LEU A 569 -10.04 24.19 2.35
C LEU A 569 -10.90 25.32 2.91
N VAL A 570 -12.19 25.32 2.58
CA VAL A 570 -13.21 26.08 3.32
C VAL A 570 -13.86 25.13 4.34
N ALA A 571 -13.68 25.44 5.61
CA ALA A 571 -14.26 24.69 6.73
C ALA A 571 -15.69 25.18 7.00
N ASP A 572 -16.64 24.67 6.23
CA ASP A 572 -18.08 24.96 6.31
C ASP A 572 -18.96 23.70 6.51
N ASN A 573 -18.38 22.56 6.86
CA ASN A 573 -19.09 21.27 6.95
C ASN A 573 -18.69 20.47 8.22
N PRO A 574 -19.33 20.75 9.37
CA PRO A 574 -19.04 20.07 10.63
C PRO A 574 -19.19 18.54 10.51
N GLY A 575 -18.19 17.81 11.00
CA GLY A 575 -18.13 16.35 10.85
C GLY A 575 -16.75 15.77 11.15
N ILE A 576 -16.67 14.46 10.98
CA ILE A 576 -15.45 13.65 11.06
C ILE A 576 -15.21 13.08 9.66
N TRP A 577 -14.19 13.58 8.96
CA TRP A 577 -13.97 13.33 7.54
C TRP A 577 -12.62 12.64 7.30
N ALA A 578 -12.60 11.61 6.46
CA ALA A 578 -11.36 10.91 6.12
C ALA A 578 -10.51 11.69 5.12
N LEU A 579 -9.20 11.72 5.37
CA LEU A 579 -8.14 12.11 4.43
C LEU A 579 -7.20 10.92 4.29
N HIS A 580 -7.09 10.35 3.10
CA HIS A 580 -6.26 9.15 2.89
C HIS A 580 -5.71 9.06 1.48
N CYS A 581 -4.66 8.25 1.30
CA CYS A 581 -4.24 7.82 -0.02
C CYS A 581 -5.32 6.91 -0.64
N HIS A 582 -5.56 7.07 -1.94
CA HIS A 582 -6.56 6.36 -2.71
C HIS A 582 -5.95 5.20 -3.53
N MET A 583 -4.64 4.96 -3.39
CA MET A 583 -4.06 3.64 -3.67
C MET A 583 -4.50 2.66 -2.59
N LEU A 584 -5.06 1.53 -3.00
CA LEU A 584 -5.84 0.68 -2.10
C LEU A 584 -4.97 -0.12 -1.14
N VAL A 585 -3.75 -0.51 -1.54
CA VAL A 585 -2.78 -1.12 -0.62
C VAL A 585 -2.32 -0.15 0.45
N HIS A 586 -2.11 1.13 0.13
CA HIS A 586 -1.79 2.15 1.13
C HIS A 586 -2.98 2.42 2.05
N MET A 587 -4.21 2.44 1.51
CA MET A 587 -5.45 2.59 2.29
C MET A 587 -5.81 1.36 3.16
N ALA A 588 -5.18 0.22 2.93
CA ALA A 588 -5.46 -1.02 3.66
C ALA A 588 -4.31 -1.44 4.60
N GLN A 589 -3.06 -1.06 4.32
CA GLN A 589 -1.98 -1.07 5.32
C GLN A 589 -2.00 0.18 6.22
N VAL A 590 -2.64 1.25 5.76
CA VAL A 590 -3.05 2.40 6.56
C VAL A 590 -4.53 2.59 6.31
N GLU A 591 -5.33 1.97 7.16
CA GLU A 591 -6.74 2.32 7.19
C GLU A 591 -6.82 3.86 7.45
N ALA A 592 -7.83 4.56 6.90
CA ALA A 592 -7.71 6.00 6.61
C ALA A 592 -7.42 6.94 7.81
N LYS A 593 -6.87 8.15 7.58
CA LYS A 593 -6.71 9.20 8.62
C LYS A 593 -7.81 10.24 8.65
N THR A 594 -7.92 11.03 9.72
CA THR A 594 -9.10 11.86 10.00
C THR A 594 -8.83 13.37 10.13
N MET A 595 -9.76 14.20 9.65
CA MET A 595 -9.94 15.59 10.09
C MET A 595 -11.26 15.75 10.86
N SER A 596 -11.26 16.60 11.90
CA SER A 596 -12.48 16.88 12.68
C SER A 596 -12.80 18.37 12.75
N GLN A 597 -14.06 18.69 12.43
CA GLN A 597 -14.67 20.03 12.54
C GLN A 597 -15.83 19.98 13.55
N THR A 598 -15.65 20.53 14.76
CA THR A 598 -16.72 20.65 15.78
C THR A 598 -16.69 22.01 16.49
N PRO A 599 -17.81 22.44 17.12
CA PRO A 599 -17.82 23.58 18.05
C PRO A 599 -17.19 23.24 19.42
N GLU A 600 -16.78 24.26 20.18
CA GLU A 600 -16.06 24.14 21.47
C GLU A 600 -16.88 23.50 22.61
N PRO A 601 -16.37 22.44 23.27
CA PRO A 601 -16.91 21.95 24.54
C PRO A 601 -16.35 22.73 25.75
N THR A 602 -17.21 23.15 26.66
CA THR A 602 -16.82 23.90 27.86
C THR A 602 -16.17 22.97 28.91
N ARG A 603 -15.01 23.36 29.46
CA ARG A 603 -14.31 22.60 30.52
C ARG A 603 -15.17 22.40 31.78
N GLN A 604 -15.32 21.15 32.23
CA GLN A 604 -15.50 20.80 33.64
C GLN A 604 -14.77 19.49 33.95
N ALA A 605 -14.22 19.37 35.16
CA ALA A 605 -13.39 18.26 35.60
C ALA A 605 -14.01 17.54 36.80
N SER A 606 -13.89 16.21 36.87
CA SER A 606 -13.98 15.46 38.13
C SER A 606 -13.31 14.09 38.04
N ALA A 607 -12.63 13.74 39.14
CA ALA A 607 -11.77 12.58 39.37
C ALA A 607 -12.37 11.17 39.10
N ALA A 608 -11.45 10.21 38.92
CA ALA A 608 -11.68 8.78 38.94
C ALA A 608 -11.72 8.19 40.38
N PRO A 609 -12.13 6.92 40.53
CA PRO A 609 -11.71 6.05 41.63
C PRO A 609 -10.94 4.79 41.14
N GLU A 610 -9.99 4.32 41.95
CA GLU A 610 -9.11 3.17 41.67
C GLU A 610 -9.60 1.81 42.20
N ALA A 611 -8.93 0.74 41.72
CA ALA A 611 -8.58 -0.51 42.42
C ALA A 611 -9.64 -1.64 42.51
N PRO A 612 -9.23 -2.93 42.68
CA PRO A 612 -7.86 -3.42 42.95
C PRO A 612 -7.32 -4.52 42.00
N ALA A 613 -6.01 -4.77 42.12
CA ALA A 613 -5.28 -5.82 41.41
C ALA A 613 -5.52 -7.24 41.97
N ALA A 614 -5.30 -8.25 41.14
CA ALA A 614 -5.16 -9.66 41.53
C ALA A 614 -3.73 -10.15 41.25
N THR A 615 -3.19 -10.93 42.17
CA THR A 615 -1.84 -11.52 42.10
C THR A 615 -1.92 -12.97 41.66
N GLU A 616 -1.07 -13.39 40.71
CA GLU A 616 -0.72 -14.81 40.56
C GLU A 616 0.80 -14.97 40.37
N THR A 617 1.28 -16.17 40.71
CA THR A 617 2.67 -16.44 41.10
C THR A 617 3.45 -17.19 40.04
N GLY A 618 4.74 -16.89 39.93
CA GLY A 618 5.61 -17.46 38.88
C GLY A 618 5.82 -18.98 38.94
N GLY A 619 6.11 -19.54 37.77
CA GLY A 619 6.70 -20.87 37.60
C GLY A 619 7.85 -20.79 36.59
N SER A 620 9.07 -21.05 37.04
CA SER A 620 10.26 -21.06 36.17
C SER A 620 10.34 -22.34 35.34
N PRO A 621 10.68 -22.27 34.04
CA PRO A 621 11.24 -23.40 33.30
C PRO A 621 12.68 -23.70 33.78
N ALA A 622 13.08 -24.97 33.76
CA ALA A 622 14.45 -25.40 34.06
C ALA A 622 15.39 -25.23 32.84
N PRO A 623 16.72 -25.19 33.02
CA PRO A 623 17.65 -24.95 31.93
C PRO A 623 17.69 -26.10 30.92
N ALA A 624 17.72 -25.76 29.62
CA ALA A 624 18.09 -26.69 28.57
C ALA A 624 19.61 -26.99 28.63
N ALA A 625 20.01 -28.18 28.17
CA ALA A 625 21.38 -28.67 28.32
C ALA A 625 22.39 -28.05 27.33
N GLU A 626 23.63 -27.86 27.77
CA GLU A 626 24.76 -27.44 26.93
C GLU A 626 24.99 -28.44 25.78
N ALA A 627 24.89 -27.96 24.54
CA ALA A 627 25.38 -28.66 23.36
C ALA A 627 26.81 -28.19 23.08
N ALA A 628 27.79 -29.10 23.13
CA ALA A 628 29.19 -28.77 22.90
C ALA A 628 29.49 -28.54 21.42
N SER A 629 30.10 -27.39 21.10
CA SER A 629 30.51 -27.03 19.74
C SER A 629 31.55 -28.02 19.17
N PRO A 630 31.39 -28.53 17.93
CA PRO A 630 32.43 -29.29 17.26
C PRO A 630 33.60 -28.37 16.80
N PRO A 631 34.81 -28.92 16.62
CA PRO A 631 35.99 -28.11 16.28
C PRO A 631 35.97 -27.61 14.83
N ALA A 632 36.46 -26.38 14.62
CA ALA A 632 36.55 -25.75 13.32
C ALA A 632 37.37 -26.56 12.30
N ALA A 633 36.89 -26.59 11.05
CA ALA A 633 37.66 -27.10 9.92
C ALA A 633 38.89 -26.23 9.64
N THR A 634 39.97 -26.85 9.15
CA THR A 634 41.25 -26.16 8.92
C THR A 634 41.17 -25.28 7.66
N PRO A 635 41.72 -24.04 7.64
CA PRO A 635 41.57 -23.14 6.50
C PRO A 635 42.24 -23.65 5.22
N GLY A 636 41.56 -23.46 4.08
CA GLY A 636 42.17 -23.51 2.75
C GLY A 636 42.56 -22.11 2.27
N PRO A 637 43.48 -21.97 1.30
CA PRO A 637 43.74 -20.68 0.65
C PRO A 637 42.56 -20.24 -0.22
N ILE A 638 42.44 -18.93 -0.48
CA ILE A 638 41.49 -18.41 -1.48
C ILE A 638 41.66 -19.14 -2.81
N LEU A 639 40.54 -19.61 -3.37
CA LEU A 639 40.47 -20.26 -4.66
C LEU A 639 40.59 -19.22 -5.77
N ASP A 640 41.41 -19.54 -6.79
CA ASP A 640 41.70 -18.67 -7.93
C ASP A 640 40.42 -18.32 -8.72
N PRO A 641 40.26 -17.09 -9.25
CA PRO A 641 39.11 -16.73 -10.09
C PRO A 641 38.78 -17.72 -11.22
N GLN A 642 39.80 -18.36 -11.82
CA GLN A 642 39.63 -19.35 -12.88
C GLN A 642 38.88 -20.61 -12.40
N HIS A 643 38.90 -20.91 -11.10
CA HIS A 643 38.11 -22.00 -10.53
C HIS A 643 36.61 -21.78 -10.73
N TRP A 644 36.12 -20.57 -10.47
CA TRP A 644 34.69 -20.24 -10.55
C TRP A 644 34.21 -20.17 -12.00
N ALA A 645 35.06 -19.71 -12.92
CA ALA A 645 34.79 -19.84 -14.35
C ALA A 645 34.62 -21.31 -14.78
N GLN A 646 35.51 -22.20 -14.34
CA GLN A 646 35.43 -23.64 -14.65
C GLN A 646 34.20 -24.30 -14.03
N VAL A 647 33.87 -24.02 -12.76
CA VAL A 647 32.67 -24.53 -12.10
C VAL A 647 31.40 -24.09 -12.83
N ASN A 648 31.36 -22.82 -13.28
CA ASN A 648 30.25 -22.29 -14.05
C ASN A 648 30.14 -22.94 -15.44
N GLU A 649 31.25 -23.18 -16.14
CA GLU A 649 31.27 -23.89 -17.42
C GLU A 649 30.83 -25.36 -17.29
N GLU A 650 31.31 -26.09 -16.27
CA GLU A 650 30.90 -27.48 -16.00
C GLU A 650 29.41 -27.58 -15.64
N GLN A 651 28.89 -26.64 -14.84
CA GLN A 651 27.47 -26.59 -14.49
C GLN A 651 26.60 -26.16 -15.67
N ALA A 652 27.00 -25.15 -16.44
CA ALA A 652 26.28 -24.75 -17.65
C ALA A 652 26.26 -25.86 -18.72
N GLN A 653 27.32 -26.68 -18.81
CA GLN A 653 27.31 -27.88 -19.66
C GLN A 653 26.33 -28.94 -19.14
N ALA A 654 26.30 -29.20 -17.82
CA ALA A 654 25.35 -30.15 -17.23
C ALA A 654 23.88 -29.67 -17.32
N GLU A 655 23.64 -28.36 -17.25
CA GLU A 655 22.32 -27.73 -17.43
C GLU A 655 21.90 -27.72 -18.91
N ALA A 656 22.79 -27.42 -19.85
CA ALA A 656 22.53 -27.50 -21.30
C ALA A 656 22.37 -28.95 -21.83
N GLU A 657 22.94 -29.94 -21.13
CA GLU A 657 22.63 -31.37 -21.39
C GLU A 657 21.27 -31.80 -20.80
N ALA A 658 20.69 -31.02 -19.88
CA ALA A 658 19.39 -31.27 -19.26
C ALA A 658 18.23 -30.50 -19.94
N GLU A 659 18.48 -29.30 -20.45
CA GLU A 659 17.49 -28.43 -21.10
C GLU A 659 17.98 -27.96 -22.48
N GLY A 660 17.28 -28.38 -23.54
CA GLY A 660 17.61 -27.99 -24.91
C GLY A 660 16.63 -26.96 -25.49
N GLY A 661 17.10 -25.72 -25.71
CA GLY A 661 16.48 -24.78 -26.65
C GLY A 661 16.51 -23.29 -26.24
N ASP A 662 17.46 -22.55 -26.83
CA ASP A 662 17.56 -21.10 -27.08
C ASP A 662 16.98 -20.07 -26.09
N ASN A 663 17.84 -19.10 -25.73
CA ASN A 663 17.45 -17.71 -25.48
C ASN A 663 18.58 -16.79 -26.01
N ASP A 664 18.22 -15.72 -26.73
CA ASP A 664 19.15 -14.71 -27.27
C ASP A 664 19.18 -13.45 -26.38
N ASP A 665 20.28 -12.70 -26.47
CA ASP A 665 20.68 -11.63 -25.54
C ASP A 665 19.80 -10.36 -25.52
N ALA A 666 19.83 -9.65 -24.38
CA ALA A 666 19.51 -8.22 -24.29
C ALA A 666 20.55 -7.48 -23.41
N ASP A 667 21.34 -6.60 -24.03
CA ASP A 667 22.40 -5.81 -23.40
C ASP A 667 21.84 -4.58 -22.64
N SER A 668 22.59 -4.10 -21.64
CA SER A 668 22.20 -3.00 -20.75
C SER A 668 23.21 -1.85 -20.80
N THR A 669 22.76 -0.65 -21.16
CA THR A 669 23.60 0.57 -21.09
C THR A 669 22.85 1.73 -20.44
N LEU A 670 23.30 2.16 -19.26
CA LEU A 670 23.03 3.49 -18.71
C LEU A 670 24.30 4.03 -18.03
N ASP A 671 24.58 5.30 -18.28
CA ASP A 671 25.75 6.06 -17.85
C ASP A 671 25.27 7.19 -16.91
N PRO A 672 25.88 7.43 -15.73
CA PRO A 672 25.38 8.40 -14.76
C PRO A 672 26.16 9.73 -14.80
N ASP A 673 25.47 10.88 -14.73
CA ASP A 673 26.10 12.04 -14.08
C ASP A 673 25.16 13.17 -13.57
N ASN A 674 25.48 13.61 -12.36
CA ASN A 674 25.34 14.96 -11.77
C ASN A 674 23.98 15.68 -11.53
N ALA A 675 23.77 16.10 -10.28
CA ALA A 675 22.88 17.20 -9.87
C ALA A 675 23.52 18.02 -8.72
N SER A 676 23.13 19.30 -8.59
CA SER A 676 23.90 20.32 -7.83
C SER A 676 23.09 21.08 -6.76
N SER A 677 23.71 21.20 -5.58
CA SER A 677 23.66 22.26 -4.54
C SER A 677 22.36 23.07 -4.30
N THR A 678 21.90 23.25 -3.06
CA THR A 678 22.55 24.01 -1.96
C THR A 678 21.73 23.83 -0.65
N ALA A 679 22.19 24.12 0.57
CA ALA A 679 23.52 24.29 1.19
C ALA A 679 23.31 24.51 2.72
N SER A 680 24.21 24.14 3.65
CA SER A 680 25.49 23.44 3.53
C SER A 680 25.86 22.67 4.82
N ILE A 681 25.93 21.34 4.73
CA ILE A 681 27.12 20.61 5.21
C ILE A 681 28.26 20.92 4.20
N THR A 682 29.54 20.87 4.58
CA THR A 682 30.62 21.04 3.60
C THR A 682 30.52 19.95 2.53
N SER A 683 30.47 20.34 1.24
CA SER A 683 30.17 19.44 0.12
C SER A 683 31.04 18.18 0.10
N SER A 684 32.28 18.30 0.57
CA SER A 684 33.27 17.23 0.60
C SER A 684 32.96 16.09 1.58
N ILE A 685 32.00 16.26 2.50
CA ILE A 685 31.52 15.19 3.40
C ILE A 685 30.51 14.27 2.68
N LEU A 686 29.81 14.78 1.66
CA LEU A 686 28.85 14.03 0.85
C LEU A 686 29.49 13.43 -0.42
N GLU A 687 30.79 13.64 -0.64
CA GLU A 687 31.56 13.07 -1.75
C GLU A 687 31.93 11.61 -1.46
N TYR A 688 30.99 10.69 -1.71
CA TYR A 688 31.22 9.25 -1.68
C TYR A 688 32.24 8.82 -2.75
N ARG A 689 33.07 7.81 -2.44
CA ARG A 689 33.91 7.17 -3.45
C ARG A 689 33.06 6.13 -4.20
N THR A 690 33.18 6.08 -5.52
CA THR A 690 32.47 5.11 -6.36
C THR A 690 33.45 4.02 -6.81
N ILE A 691 33.11 2.75 -6.57
CA ILE A 691 33.88 1.59 -7.03
C ILE A 691 32.92 0.69 -7.81
N HIS A 692 33.20 0.48 -9.09
CA HIS A 692 32.36 -0.30 -10.02
C HIS A 692 30.86 0.11 -10.08
N GLY A 693 30.55 1.38 -9.77
CA GLY A 693 29.19 1.92 -9.76
C GLY A 693 28.48 1.86 -8.40
N ARG A 694 29.07 1.23 -7.38
CA ARG A 694 28.57 1.21 -5.99
C ARG A 694 29.23 2.32 -5.17
N THR A 695 28.51 2.92 -4.23
CA THR A 695 29.03 4.01 -3.39
C THR A 695 29.55 3.51 -2.05
N TYR A 696 30.59 4.17 -1.55
CA TYR A 696 31.24 3.88 -0.27
C TYR A 696 31.65 5.18 0.43
N HIS A 697 31.92 5.10 1.74
CA HIS A 697 32.44 6.23 2.51
C HIS A 697 33.70 6.85 1.88
N SER A 698 33.82 8.18 2.01
CA SER A 698 34.95 8.96 1.48
C SER A 698 36.25 8.68 2.22
N GLU A 699 37.40 8.75 1.56
CA GLU A 699 38.70 8.61 2.26
C GLU A 699 39.17 9.92 2.92
N GLN A 700 38.37 10.99 2.81
CA GLN A 700 38.63 12.29 3.42
C GLN A 700 38.61 12.17 4.95
N GLY A 701 39.79 12.25 5.58
CA GLY A 701 39.95 12.20 7.04
C GLY A 701 40.59 10.92 7.58
N ASN A 702 41.07 10.01 6.70
CA ASN A 702 41.72 8.73 7.02
C ASN A 702 40.81 7.62 7.57
N ALA A 703 39.50 7.82 7.61
CA ALA A 703 38.57 6.74 7.94
C ALA A 703 38.47 5.75 6.76
N GLN A 704 38.36 4.45 7.03
CA GLN A 704 38.30 3.40 6.02
C GLN A 704 37.19 2.42 6.36
N TYR A 705 36.04 2.57 5.70
CA TYR A 705 34.93 1.63 5.77
C TYR A 705 34.90 0.73 4.52
N TRP A 706 34.33 -0.46 4.66
CA TRP A 706 34.43 -1.52 3.65
C TRP A 706 33.11 -1.85 2.93
N ALA A 707 31.95 -1.66 3.56
CA ALA A 707 30.66 -1.99 2.96
C ALA A 707 30.13 -0.83 2.09
N SER A 708 29.31 -1.16 1.08
CA SER A 708 28.58 -0.17 0.29
C SER A 708 27.61 0.64 1.17
N ASN A 709 27.25 1.84 0.71
CA ASN A 709 26.34 2.74 1.42
C ASN A 709 25.24 3.33 0.51
N ASP A 710 25.07 2.75 -0.68
CA ASP A 710 23.97 3.04 -1.60
C ASP A 710 22.64 2.40 -1.14
N GLU A 711 21.55 2.88 -1.73
CA GLU A 711 20.17 2.51 -1.41
C GLU A 711 19.92 0.99 -1.43
N GLN A 712 20.54 0.26 -2.38
CA GLN A 712 20.41 -1.20 -2.47
C GLN A 712 20.99 -1.92 -1.25
N GLN A 713 22.15 -1.47 -0.75
CA GLN A 713 22.76 -2.04 0.46
C GLN A 713 22.01 -1.60 1.73
N ASN A 714 21.49 -0.38 1.76
CA ASN A 714 20.73 0.15 2.90
C ASN A 714 19.43 -0.63 3.13
N ASP A 715 18.67 -0.91 2.08
CA ASP A 715 17.46 -1.76 2.13
C ASP A 715 17.76 -3.18 2.66
N LEU A 716 18.93 -3.74 2.32
CA LEU A 716 19.37 -5.05 2.81
C LEU A 716 19.81 -5.01 4.28
N MET A 717 20.38 -3.89 4.73
CA MET A 717 20.70 -3.68 6.14
C MET A 717 19.42 -3.56 6.99
N ASP A 718 18.39 -2.85 6.50
CA ASP A 718 17.10 -2.74 7.17
C ASP A 718 16.35 -4.08 7.22
N LEU A 719 16.32 -4.84 6.12
CA LEU A 719 15.79 -6.20 6.13
C LEU A 719 16.54 -7.09 7.13
N THR A 720 17.86 -6.92 7.27
CA THR A 720 18.63 -7.72 8.23
C THR A 720 18.41 -7.29 9.68
N HIS A 721 18.08 -6.02 9.95
CA HIS A 721 17.62 -5.60 11.28
C HIS A 721 16.37 -6.38 11.71
N HIS A 722 15.39 -6.55 10.82
CA HIS A 722 14.23 -7.40 11.09
C HIS A 722 14.60 -8.88 11.31
N ILE A 723 15.49 -9.45 10.49
CA ILE A 723 15.99 -10.84 10.66
C ILE A 723 16.64 -11.05 12.04
N LEU A 724 17.43 -10.08 12.52
CA LEU A 724 18.06 -10.15 13.84
C LEU A 724 17.02 -9.99 14.95
N THR A 725 16.04 -9.09 14.78
CA THR A 725 14.94 -8.90 15.74
C THR A 725 14.12 -10.19 15.94
N LEU A 726 13.81 -10.92 14.85
CA LEU A 726 13.20 -12.27 14.91
C LEU A 726 14.07 -13.26 15.70
N GLY A 727 15.39 -13.28 15.44
CA GLY A 727 16.36 -14.15 16.12
C GLY A 727 16.49 -13.88 17.63
N LEU A 728 16.09 -12.69 18.10
CA LEU A 728 16.08 -12.28 19.50
C LEU A 728 14.71 -12.48 20.19
N GLY A 729 13.72 -12.99 19.45
CA GLY A 729 12.34 -13.16 19.91
C GLY A 729 11.61 -11.83 20.06
N ASP A 730 11.61 -11.05 18.97
CA ASP A 730 10.94 -9.76 18.80
C ASP A 730 11.41 -8.67 19.78
N LYS A 731 12.74 -8.59 19.97
CA LYS A 731 13.41 -7.66 20.87
C LYS A 731 14.53 -6.88 20.19
N LEU A 732 14.64 -5.60 20.55
CA LEU A 732 15.74 -4.73 20.13
C LEU A 732 17.00 -4.87 21.01
N HIS A 733 16.88 -5.48 22.20
CA HIS A 733 18.00 -5.71 23.12
C HIS A 733 17.78 -6.92 24.04
N LEU A 734 18.87 -7.49 24.58
CA LEU A 734 18.83 -8.54 25.61
C LEU A 734 19.26 -8.05 27.01
N ALA A 735 19.98 -6.93 27.07
CA ALA A 735 20.35 -6.26 28.30
C ALA A 735 19.12 -5.96 29.17
N PRO A 736 19.17 -6.18 30.50
CA PRO A 736 18.04 -5.98 31.40
C PRO A 736 17.87 -4.49 31.73
N LEU A 737 17.47 -3.73 30.72
CA LEU A 737 17.18 -2.30 30.82
C LEU A 737 15.95 -2.05 31.70
N LYS A 738 15.86 -0.83 32.23
CA LYS A 738 14.75 -0.36 33.05
C LYS A 738 14.30 0.97 32.50
N GLU A 739 13.08 1.01 31.99
CA GLU A 739 12.50 2.18 31.33
C GLU A 739 12.62 3.45 32.19
N GLU A 740 12.38 3.35 33.50
CA GLU A 740 12.49 4.47 34.44
C GLU A 740 13.92 5.01 34.66
N LYS A 741 14.92 4.39 34.04
CA LYS A 741 16.33 4.80 34.04
C LYS A 741 16.88 5.17 32.66
N LEU A 742 16.12 4.97 31.58
CA LEU A 742 16.57 5.29 30.22
C LEU A 742 16.30 6.76 29.91
N HIS A 743 17.36 7.56 29.78
CA HIS A 743 17.28 8.97 29.39
C HIS A 743 18.21 9.33 28.23
N GLN A 744 19.39 8.72 28.18
CA GLN A 744 20.40 8.92 27.13
C GLN A 744 20.87 7.57 26.61
N VAL A 745 20.56 7.26 25.36
CA VAL A 745 20.94 6.02 24.68
C VAL A 745 21.80 6.36 23.47
N ILE A 746 22.84 5.56 23.22
CA ILE A 746 23.73 5.74 22.06
C ILE A 746 23.72 4.47 21.22
N ASP A 747 23.59 4.62 19.90
CA ASP A 747 23.77 3.56 18.92
C ASP A 747 25.05 3.83 18.11
N ILE A 748 26.10 3.04 18.32
CA ILE A 748 27.42 3.25 17.70
C ILE A 748 27.55 2.41 16.43
N GLY A 749 27.74 3.07 15.29
CA GLY A 749 27.67 2.43 13.97
C GLY A 749 26.23 2.18 13.55
N THR A 750 25.39 3.21 13.67
CA THR A 750 23.93 3.09 13.54
C THR A 750 23.48 2.70 12.12
N GLY A 751 24.35 2.78 11.11
CA GLY A 751 24.04 2.37 9.74
C GLY A 751 22.94 3.25 9.14
N THR A 752 21.80 2.68 8.76
CA THR A 752 20.60 3.41 8.33
C THR A 752 19.90 4.16 9.47
N GLY A 753 20.21 3.86 10.73
CA GLY A 753 19.51 4.41 11.88
C GLY A 753 18.23 3.66 12.27
N ILE A 754 17.87 2.58 11.57
CA ILE A 754 16.60 1.87 11.79
C ILE A 754 16.45 1.31 13.21
N TRP A 755 17.53 0.83 13.83
CA TRP A 755 17.50 0.37 15.23
C TRP A 755 17.25 1.54 16.19
N ALA A 756 17.89 2.69 15.97
CA ALA A 756 17.69 3.89 16.78
C ALA A 756 16.25 4.42 16.67
N ILE A 757 15.62 4.30 15.49
CA ILE A 757 14.22 4.64 15.24
C ILE A 757 13.28 3.68 15.99
N ASP A 758 13.39 2.37 15.75
CA ASP A 758 12.57 1.35 16.43
C ASP A 758 12.72 1.44 17.96
N PHE A 759 13.93 1.72 18.47
CA PHE A 759 14.17 1.87 19.91
C PHE A 759 13.55 3.16 20.46
N ALA A 760 13.56 4.25 19.70
CA ALA A 760 12.94 5.51 20.08
C ALA A 760 11.41 5.45 20.13
N ASP A 761 10.79 4.70 19.23
CA ASP A 761 9.36 4.41 19.25
C ASP A 761 8.99 3.47 20.43
N GLN A 762 9.83 2.47 20.73
CA GLN A 762 9.64 1.61 21.90
C GLN A 762 9.85 2.35 23.25
N TYR A 763 10.73 3.36 23.28
CA TYR A 763 11.11 4.10 24.48
C TYR A 763 11.01 5.63 24.29
N PRO A 764 9.79 6.19 24.14
CA PRO A 764 9.58 7.61 23.83
C PRO A 764 10.03 8.59 24.94
N GLY A 765 10.40 8.08 26.11
CA GLY A 765 10.98 8.85 27.22
C GLY A 765 12.51 8.98 27.20
N ALA A 766 13.21 8.28 26.30
CA ALA A 766 14.65 8.35 26.13
C ALA A 766 15.04 9.24 24.94
N GLU A 767 16.17 9.96 25.04
CA GLU A 767 16.85 10.57 23.89
C GLU A 767 17.86 9.56 23.32
N ILE A 768 17.80 9.33 21.99
CA ILE A 768 18.65 8.38 21.28
C ILE A 768 19.59 9.17 20.36
N ILE A 769 20.89 8.95 20.49
CA ILE A 769 21.92 9.49 19.59
C ILE A 769 22.53 8.33 18.79
N GLY A 770 22.21 8.25 17.50
CA GLY A 770 22.89 7.35 16.58
C GLY A 770 24.15 8.00 16.02
N THR A 771 25.26 7.28 16.00
CA THR A 771 26.50 7.75 15.37
C THR A 771 26.91 6.85 14.22
N ASP A 772 27.30 7.45 13.10
CA ASP A 772 27.88 6.73 11.97
C ASP A 772 28.98 7.57 11.30
N LEU A 773 29.81 6.90 10.51
CA LEU A 773 30.82 7.54 9.70
C LEU A 773 30.21 8.11 8.39
N SER A 774 29.17 7.48 7.85
CA SER A 774 28.49 7.92 6.61
C SER A 774 27.13 8.54 6.90
N PRO A 775 26.81 9.72 6.33
CA PRO A 775 25.50 10.36 6.50
C PRO A 775 24.45 9.72 5.55
N ILE A 776 24.03 8.50 5.88
CA ILE A 776 23.01 7.72 5.13
C ILE A 776 21.67 7.61 5.87
N GLN A 777 21.58 8.17 7.08
CA GLN A 777 20.41 8.06 7.94
C GLN A 777 19.27 8.97 7.43
N PRO A 778 17.99 8.61 7.63
CA PRO A 778 16.87 9.42 7.17
C PRO A 778 16.77 10.73 7.94
N SER A 779 16.33 11.79 7.26
CA SER A 779 16.06 13.10 7.87
C SER A 779 14.71 13.16 8.61
N TRP A 780 13.83 12.19 8.36
CA TRP A 780 12.55 12.03 9.04
C TRP A 780 12.69 10.87 10.01
N VAL A 781 12.59 11.17 11.30
CA VAL A 781 12.77 10.26 12.44
C VAL A 781 11.90 10.69 13.62
N PRO A 782 11.66 9.82 14.61
CA PRO A 782 11.00 10.20 15.86
C PRO A 782 11.70 11.42 16.52
N PRO A 783 10.94 12.29 17.21
CA PRO A 783 11.44 13.58 17.72
C PRO A 783 12.52 13.47 18.81
N ASN A 784 12.74 12.26 19.33
CA ASN A 784 13.75 11.90 20.32
C ASN A 784 14.99 11.19 19.71
N VAL A 785 15.11 11.10 18.38
CA VAL A 785 16.29 10.59 17.68
C VAL A 785 17.13 11.75 17.11
N GLN A 786 18.45 11.66 17.25
CA GLN A 786 19.42 12.53 16.58
C GLN A 786 20.55 11.68 15.98
N PHE A 787 21.10 12.12 14.85
CA PHE A 787 22.23 11.47 14.20
C PHE A 787 23.45 12.39 14.12
N GLU A 788 24.61 11.86 14.51
CA GLU A 788 25.89 12.58 14.49
C GLU A 788 26.92 11.83 13.63
N ILE A 789 27.72 12.57 12.86
CA ILE A 789 28.81 11.99 12.06
C ILE A 789 30.04 11.81 12.95
N GLU A 790 30.35 10.58 13.35
CA GLU A 790 31.48 10.25 14.24
C GLU A 790 32.21 8.97 13.81
N ASP A 791 33.54 9.01 13.86
CA ASP A 791 34.42 7.85 13.60
C ASP A 791 34.66 7.11 14.93
N CYS A 792 33.89 6.04 15.17
CA CYS A 792 33.95 5.24 16.39
C CYS A 792 35.32 4.59 16.68
N THR A 793 36.28 4.65 15.74
CA THR A 793 37.67 4.19 15.94
C THR A 793 38.57 5.22 16.62
N ARG A 794 38.03 6.40 16.99
CA ARG A 794 38.73 7.50 17.68
C ARG A 794 38.27 7.64 19.13
N GLU A 795 38.80 8.65 19.82
CA GLU A 795 38.24 9.15 21.08
C GLU A 795 36.83 9.71 20.81
N TRP A 796 35.83 9.20 21.52
CA TRP A 796 34.42 9.54 21.28
C TRP A 796 34.08 10.92 21.85
N THR A 797 33.27 11.72 21.16
CA THR A 797 33.00 13.11 21.58
C THR A 797 32.12 13.19 22.84
N PHE A 798 31.45 12.09 23.20
CA PHE A 798 30.64 11.96 24.41
C PHE A 798 31.45 12.15 25.69
N LYS A 799 30.80 12.72 26.70
CA LYS A 799 31.38 12.89 28.05
C LYS A 799 31.41 11.56 28.79
N SER A 800 32.30 11.44 29.76
CA SER A 800 32.29 10.30 30.69
C SER A 800 30.99 10.26 31.49
N ASP A 801 30.52 9.06 31.82
CA ASP A 801 29.27 8.81 32.58
C ASP A 801 28.03 9.52 31.99
N PHE A 802 27.86 9.44 30.67
CA PHE A 802 26.78 10.10 29.91
C PHE A 802 25.63 9.15 29.52
N ALA A 803 25.93 7.95 29.01
CA ALA A 803 24.91 7.04 28.48
C ALA A 803 24.33 6.08 29.54
N ASP A 804 23.01 5.87 29.52
CA ASP A 804 22.31 4.85 30.31
C ASP A 804 22.33 3.48 29.61
N TYR A 805 22.44 3.47 28.28
CA TYR A 805 22.61 2.29 27.45
C TYR A 805 23.44 2.62 26.20
N ILE A 806 24.29 1.70 25.77
CA ILE A 806 25.03 1.77 24.50
C ILE A 806 24.77 0.50 23.71
N HIS A 807 24.23 0.65 22.50
CA HIS A 807 24.07 -0.41 21.51
C HIS A 807 25.18 -0.32 20.46
N VAL A 808 25.62 -1.49 19.97
CA VAL A 808 26.66 -1.64 18.95
C VAL A 808 26.28 -2.84 18.08
N ARG A 809 26.34 -2.70 16.76
CA ARG A 809 26.04 -3.82 15.86
C ARG A 809 26.94 -3.84 14.62
N TRP A 810 27.45 -5.03 14.31
CA TRP A 810 28.15 -5.35 13.07
C TRP A 810 29.36 -4.46 12.76
N LEU A 811 30.14 -4.12 13.79
CA LEU A 811 31.38 -3.35 13.64
C LEU A 811 32.61 -4.21 13.31
N MET A 812 32.44 -5.52 13.09
CA MET A 812 33.46 -6.36 12.44
C MET A 812 33.99 -5.72 11.15
N GLY A 813 35.29 -5.81 10.93
CA GLY A 813 35.92 -5.18 9.77
C GLY A 813 36.06 -3.66 9.82
N SER A 814 35.37 -2.98 10.75
CA SER A 814 35.42 -1.52 10.94
C SER A 814 36.31 -1.14 12.12
N VAL A 815 36.13 -1.80 13.27
CA VAL A 815 36.94 -1.55 14.47
C VAL A 815 38.31 -2.24 14.39
N ARG A 816 39.37 -1.45 14.56
CA ARG A 816 40.78 -1.89 14.53
C ARG A 816 41.31 -2.35 15.89
N ASP A 817 40.92 -1.66 16.95
CA ASP A 817 41.32 -1.95 18.33
C ASP A 817 40.06 -2.03 19.21
N TRP A 818 39.58 -3.25 19.40
CA TRP A 818 38.39 -3.53 20.20
C TRP A 818 38.61 -3.26 21.70
N ASP A 819 39.85 -3.35 22.19
CA ASP A 819 40.15 -3.04 23.59
C ASP A 819 40.04 -1.53 23.84
N ALA A 820 40.50 -0.70 22.89
CA ALA A 820 40.30 0.74 22.93
C ALA A 820 38.82 1.12 22.79
N PHE A 821 38.09 0.51 21.85
CA PHE A 821 36.66 0.73 21.64
C PHE A 821 35.85 0.46 22.92
N PHE A 822 36.01 -0.72 23.55
CA PHE A 822 35.29 -1.01 24.79
C PHE A 822 35.78 -0.19 26.00
N SER A 823 37.00 0.33 25.97
CA SER A 823 37.48 1.30 26.99
C SER A 823 36.76 2.64 26.87
N GLU A 824 36.52 3.14 25.66
CA GLU A 824 35.71 4.35 25.41
C GLU A 824 34.24 4.13 25.78
N ALA A 825 33.67 2.99 25.40
CA ALA A 825 32.32 2.61 25.84
C ALA A 825 32.20 2.57 27.38
N TYR A 826 33.19 2.01 28.07
CA TYR A 826 33.23 1.98 29.54
C TYR A 826 33.38 3.39 30.14
N ARG A 827 34.12 4.29 29.50
CA ARG A 827 34.22 5.70 29.90
C ARG A 827 32.85 6.39 29.79
N VAL A 828 32.12 6.18 28.70
CA VAL A 828 30.87 6.88 28.36
C VAL A 828 29.64 6.30 29.08
N CYS A 829 29.57 4.99 29.34
CA CYS A 829 28.53 4.38 30.16
C CYS A 829 28.46 5.04 31.55
N LYS A 830 27.28 5.29 32.09
CA LYS A 830 27.08 5.65 33.51
C LYS A 830 27.35 4.44 34.43
N PRO A 831 27.65 4.65 35.72
CA PRO A 831 27.67 3.56 36.70
C PRO A 831 26.32 2.84 36.76
N GLY A 832 26.31 1.53 36.59
CA GLY A 832 25.10 0.70 36.49
C GLY A 832 24.46 0.64 35.09
N ALA A 833 24.95 1.38 34.10
CA ALA A 833 24.51 1.32 32.70
C ALA A 833 25.00 0.03 32.01
N TRP A 834 24.41 -0.27 30.86
CA TRP A 834 24.74 -1.44 30.04
C TRP A 834 25.35 -1.05 28.70
N ILE A 835 26.24 -1.89 28.18
CA ILE A 835 26.57 -1.96 26.76
C ILE A 835 26.12 -3.32 26.22
N GLU A 836 25.64 -3.34 24.97
CA GLU A 836 25.35 -4.54 24.21
C GLU A 836 25.99 -4.47 22.82
N SER A 837 26.58 -5.58 22.37
CA SER A 837 27.27 -5.71 21.09
C SER A 837 26.73 -6.94 20.34
N HIS A 838 26.27 -6.71 19.11
CA HIS A 838 25.71 -7.72 18.21
C HIS A 838 26.67 -7.96 17.04
N GLU A 839 27.29 -9.13 16.94
CA GLU A 839 28.26 -9.43 15.89
C GLU A 839 27.96 -10.77 15.21
N ALA A 840 28.23 -10.84 13.92
CA ALA A 840 28.11 -12.06 13.11
C ALA A 840 29.48 -12.68 12.83
N SER A 841 29.47 -13.98 12.58
CA SER A 841 30.55 -14.64 11.84
C SER A 841 30.47 -14.23 10.37
N CYS A 842 31.62 -13.94 9.76
CA CYS A 842 31.72 -13.80 8.30
C CYS A 842 31.66 -15.16 7.55
N ASN A 843 31.61 -16.29 8.25
CA ASN A 843 31.59 -17.63 7.65
C ASN A 843 30.15 -18.15 7.47
N VAL A 844 29.86 -18.70 6.29
CA VAL A 844 28.70 -19.57 6.12
C VAL A 844 29.08 -20.98 6.60
N SER A 845 28.37 -21.50 7.59
CA SER A 845 28.58 -22.82 8.18
C SER A 845 27.37 -23.72 7.96
N SER A 846 27.54 -25.04 8.12
CA SER A 846 26.44 -26.02 8.07
C SER A 846 26.70 -27.17 9.05
N ASP A 847 25.70 -27.56 9.84
CA ASP A 847 25.81 -28.63 10.84
C ASP A 847 26.01 -30.02 10.22
N ASP A 848 25.59 -30.21 8.96
CA ASP A 848 25.61 -31.49 8.25
C ASP A 848 26.71 -31.60 7.16
N GLY A 849 27.55 -30.57 7.03
CA GLY A 849 28.63 -30.51 6.05
C GLY A 849 28.19 -30.25 4.60
N THR A 850 26.94 -29.82 4.36
CA THR A 850 26.47 -29.43 3.02
C THR A 850 27.14 -28.17 2.48
N VAL A 851 27.65 -27.27 3.34
CA VAL A 851 28.51 -26.15 2.95
C VAL A 851 29.97 -26.62 3.01
N ALA A 852 30.47 -27.14 1.88
CA ALA A 852 31.85 -27.61 1.75
C ALA A 852 32.84 -26.43 1.59
N PRO A 853 34.10 -26.52 2.05
CA PRO A 853 35.09 -25.42 1.93
C PRO A 853 35.40 -24.97 0.49
N ASN A 854 35.05 -25.77 -0.51
CA ASN A 854 35.20 -25.46 -1.94
C ASN A 854 33.88 -25.14 -2.65
N SER A 855 32.77 -25.01 -1.91
CA SER A 855 31.54 -24.38 -2.40
C SER A 855 31.66 -22.85 -2.33
N ALA A 856 30.91 -22.11 -3.13
CA ALA A 856 30.90 -20.65 -3.03
C ALA A 856 30.43 -20.19 -1.65
N MET A 857 29.41 -20.83 -1.07
CA MET A 857 28.97 -20.55 0.30
C MET A 857 30.09 -20.77 1.32
N GLY A 858 30.84 -21.88 1.23
CA GLY A 858 31.96 -22.17 2.14
C GLY A 858 33.19 -21.28 1.93
N HIS A 859 33.37 -20.73 0.74
CA HIS A 859 34.48 -19.84 0.39
C HIS A 859 34.23 -18.38 0.82
N TRP A 860 32.97 -17.98 1.01
CA TRP A 860 32.54 -16.60 1.33
C TRP A 860 33.36 -15.92 2.43
N GLY A 861 33.60 -16.60 3.55
CA GLY A 861 34.33 -16.03 4.69
C GLY A 861 35.81 -15.71 4.41
N GLU A 862 36.44 -16.33 3.41
CA GLU A 862 37.85 -16.09 3.10
C GLU A 862 38.09 -14.72 2.46
N PHE A 863 37.14 -14.18 1.69
CA PHE A 863 37.21 -12.80 1.17
C PHE A 863 37.37 -11.78 2.30
N PHE A 864 36.59 -11.94 3.36
CA PHE A 864 36.61 -11.03 4.52
C PHE A 864 37.86 -11.23 5.37
N LYS A 865 38.32 -12.46 5.59
CA LYS A 865 39.56 -12.75 6.34
C LYS A 865 40.81 -12.22 5.65
N GLU A 866 40.99 -12.50 4.35
CA GLU A 866 42.18 -12.03 3.61
C GLU A 866 42.08 -10.55 3.23
N GLY A 867 40.88 -10.05 2.91
CA GLY A 867 40.61 -8.62 2.70
C GLY A 867 40.89 -7.80 3.96
N GLY A 868 40.36 -8.23 5.11
CA GLY A 868 40.62 -7.66 6.43
C GLY A 868 42.11 -7.57 6.76
N LYS A 869 42.87 -8.64 6.50
CA LYS A 869 44.34 -8.65 6.66
C LYS A 869 45.04 -7.58 5.81
N LYS A 870 44.57 -7.31 4.58
CA LYS A 870 45.12 -6.24 3.72
C LYS A 870 44.79 -4.83 4.22
N ILE A 871 43.61 -4.60 4.78
CA ILE A 871 43.16 -3.26 5.27
C ILE A 871 43.42 -3.02 6.76
N GLY A 872 43.90 -4.03 7.49
CA GLY A 872 44.28 -3.94 8.90
C GLY A 872 43.11 -4.06 9.88
N THR A 873 42.05 -4.80 9.55
CA THR A 873 40.86 -5.03 10.41
C THR A 873 40.55 -6.52 10.55
N SER A 874 39.78 -6.91 11.57
CA SER A 874 39.40 -8.31 11.83
C SER A 874 37.92 -8.56 11.54
N PHE A 875 37.65 -9.68 10.89
CA PHE A 875 36.31 -10.24 10.63
C PHE A 875 36.03 -11.52 11.44
N SER A 876 36.90 -11.85 12.40
CA SER A 876 36.80 -13.06 13.25
C SER A 876 36.34 -12.72 14.67
N VAL A 877 35.55 -11.65 14.82
CA VAL A 877 35.14 -11.09 16.13
C VAL A 877 34.44 -12.14 17.00
N VAL A 878 33.56 -12.94 16.38
CA VAL A 878 32.80 -14.03 17.02
C VAL A 878 33.70 -15.24 17.31
N GLU A 879 34.48 -15.71 16.34
CA GLU A 879 35.36 -16.87 16.48
C GLU A 879 36.46 -16.66 17.52
N ASP A 880 37.03 -15.46 17.57
CA ASP A 880 38.05 -15.08 18.54
C ASP A 880 37.44 -14.76 19.93
N GLY A 881 36.12 -14.71 20.08
CA GLY A 881 35.44 -14.32 21.32
C GLY A 881 35.83 -12.90 21.78
N THR A 882 36.00 -12.00 20.83
CA THR A 882 36.63 -10.68 21.04
C THR A 882 35.78 -9.79 21.96
N GLN A 883 34.46 -9.77 21.76
CA GLN A 883 33.51 -8.94 22.52
C GLN A 883 33.64 -9.16 24.04
N ARG A 884 33.49 -10.42 24.51
CA ARG A 884 33.64 -10.77 25.94
C ARG A 884 35.01 -10.36 26.48
N LYS A 885 36.09 -10.73 25.79
CA LYS A 885 37.47 -10.47 26.25
C LYS A 885 37.75 -8.98 26.42
N ALA A 886 37.32 -8.16 25.47
CA ALA A 886 37.50 -6.72 25.51
C ALA A 886 36.59 -6.05 26.56
N MET A 887 35.34 -6.49 26.73
CA MET A 887 34.46 -6.04 27.82
C MET A 887 35.03 -6.36 29.21
N GLU A 888 35.52 -7.58 29.43
CA GLU A 888 36.18 -8.00 30.68
C GLU A 888 37.42 -7.14 30.97
N LYS A 889 38.22 -6.85 29.94
CA LYS A 889 39.43 -6.02 30.04
C LYS A 889 39.12 -4.54 30.33
N ALA A 890 38.05 -4.00 29.75
CA ALA A 890 37.58 -2.63 30.01
C ALA A 890 37.00 -2.45 31.42
N GLY A 891 36.54 -3.55 32.05
CA GLY A 891 36.05 -3.57 33.44
C GLY A 891 34.55 -3.74 33.59
N PHE A 892 33.83 -4.11 32.53
CA PHE A 892 32.42 -4.48 32.62
C PHE A 892 32.23 -5.76 33.46
N ILE A 893 31.10 -5.84 34.15
CA ILE A 893 30.69 -6.98 34.99
C ILE A 893 29.36 -7.55 34.48
N ASN A 894 28.89 -8.64 35.10
CA ASN A 894 27.63 -9.30 34.75
C ASN A 894 27.53 -9.75 33.28
N ILE A 895 28.67 -9.95 32.60
CA ILE A 895 28.76 -10.15 31.14
C ILE A 895 28.11 -11.48 30.73
N GLN A 896 27.03 -11.39 29.95
CA GLN A 896 26.31 -12.52 29.36
C GLN A 896 26.59 -12.61 27.85
N GLU A 897 26.32 -13.79 27.29
CA GLU A 897 26.35 -14.06 25.86
C GLU A 897 25.07 -14.77 25.44
N PHE A 898 24.60 -14.50 24.23
CA PHE A 898 23.52 -15.22 23.57
C PHE A 898 23.93 -15.52 22.12
N ASP A 899 23.94 -16.81 21.78
CA ASP A 899 24.35 -17.30 20.47
C ASP A 899 23.12 -17.85 19.73
N PHE A 900 22.95 -17.42 18.48
CA PHE A 900 21.91 -17.93 17.59
C PHE A 900 22.45 -18.05 16.16
N ARG A 901 21.68 -18.65 15.26
CA ARG A 901 22.03 -18.74 13.84
C ARG A 901 21.09 -17.89 13.00
N ASN A 902 21.65 -17.27 11.96
CA ASN A 902 20.89 -16.70 10.86
C ASN A 902 20.99 -17.65 9.65
N PRO A 903 19.97 -18.48 9.38
CA PRO A 903 19.98 -19.42 8.26
C PRO A 903 19.96 -18.73 6.91
N VAL A 904 20.37 -19.43 5.86
CA VAL A 904 20.22 -19.02 4.46
C VAL A 904 19.35 -20.06 3.76
N GLY A 905 18.11 -19.69 3.44
CA GLY A 905 17.11 -20.57 2.83
C GLY A 905 16.10 -21.16 3.81
N THR A 906 15.03 -21.75 3.27
CA THR A 906 13.85 -22.23 4.02
C THR A 906 13.97 -23.68 4.51
N TRP A 907 15.20 -24.18 4.65
CA TRP A 907 15.52 -25.52 5.12
C TRP A 907 15.29 -25.78 6.63
N PRO A 908 15.31 -24.78 7.55
CA PRO A 908 15.02 -25.04 8.96
C PRO A 908 13.60 -25.58 9.17
N THR A 909 13.45 -26.46 10.17
CA THR A 909 12.13 -26.95 10.60
C THR A 909 11.45 -26.04 11.62
N ASP A 910 12.24 -25.22 12.33
CA ASP A 910 11.70 -24.21 13.23
C ASP A 910 11.05 -23.06 12.43
N PRO A 911 9.82 -22.62 12.77
CA PRO A 911 9.12 -21.59 12.00
C PRO A 911 9.84 -20.22 11.96
N VAL A 912 10.49 -19.81 13.04
CA VAL A 912 11.18 -18.51 13.15
C VAL A 912 12.47 -18.57 12.34
N GLU A 913 13.29 -19.60 12.55
CA GLU A 913 14.52 -19.81 11.75
C GLU A 913 14.22 -19.96 10.25
N LYS A 914 13.11 -20.61 9.90
CA LYS A 914 12.68 -20.76 8.51
C LYS A 914 12.26 -19.43 7.89
N ARG A 915 11.64 -18.54 8.68
CA ARG A 915 11.28 -17.18 8.26
C ARG A 915 12.51 -16.30 8.09
N MET A 916 13.40 -16.27 9.08
CA MET A 916 14.72 -15.63 9.00
C MET A 916 15.49 -16.12 7.77
N GLY A 917 15.51 -17.43 7.53
CA GLY A 917 16.15 -18.05 6.37
C GLY A 917 15.54 -17.68 5.03
N ALA A 918 14.22 -17.42 4.97
CA ALA A 918 13.56 -16.89 3.78
C ALA A 918 14.05 -15.48 3.44
N TYR A 919 14.06 -14.59 4.44
CA TYR A 919 14.51 -13.20 4.27
C TYR A 919 16.01 -13.10 3.99
N SER A 920 16.87 -13.89 4.66
CA SER A 920 18.30 -13.99 4.36
C SER A 920 18.58 -14.50 2.95
N LYS A 921 17.84 -15.52 2.48
CA LYS A 921 17.92 -15.99 1.10
C LYS A 921 17.57 -14.87 0.12
N TYR A 922 16.45 -14.20 0.34
CA TYR A 922 15.99 -13.11 -0.51
C TYR A 922 16.99 -11.94 -0.57
N GLY A 923 17.52 -11.52 0.58
CA GLY A 923 18.49 -10.44 0.68
C GLY A 923 19.80 -10.73 -0.05
N LEU A 924 20.37 -11.92 0.17
CA LEU A 924 21.62 -12.35 -0.48
C LEU A 924 21.44 -12.61 -1.98
N GLU A 925 20.28 -13.11 -2.41
CA GLU A 925 19.95 -13.18 -3.84
C GLU A 925 19.81 -11.79 -4.47
N THR A 926 19.32 -10.79 -3.72
CA THR A 926 19.17 -9.42 -4.20
C THR A 926 20.52 -8.70 -4.31
N ASP A 927 21.36 -8.75 -3.27
CA ASP A 927 22.64 -8.01 -3.25
C ASP A 927 23.78 -8.66 -2.45
N SER A 928 24.25 -9.82 -2.91
CA SER A 928 25.53 -10.37 -2.48
C SER A 928 26.75 -9.62 -3.06
N GLU A 929 26.58 -8.76 -4.08
CA GLU A 929 27.69 -7.99 -4.68
C GLU A 929 28.16 -6.88 -3.74
N GLY A 930 27.24 -6.10 -3.15
CA GLY A 930 27.55 -5.00 -2.22
C GLY A 930 28.38 -5.41 -1.00
N PHE A 931 28.25 -6.65 -0.54
CA PHE A 931 29.08 -7.19 0.55
C PHE A 931 30.51 -7.54 0.15
N ILE A 932 30.72 -8.22 -1.00
CA ILE A 932 32.04 -8.78 -1.34
C ILE A 932 32.87 -7.91 -2.26
N LEU A 933 32.24 -7.01 -3.04
CA LEU A 933 32.89 -6.31 -4.15
C LEU A 933 34.13 -5.53 -3.70
N PHE A 934 34.03 -4.79 -2.59
CA PHE A 934 35.17 -4.07 -2.02
C PHE A 934 36.31 -5.02 -1.62
N MET A 935 36.00 -6.13 -0.93
CA MET A 935 37.02 -7.08 -0.47
C MET A 935 37.71 -7.80 -1.62
N ALA A 936 36.95 -8.29 -2.58
CA ALA A 936 37.48 -8.98 -3.75
C ALA A 936 38.33 -8.03 -4.62
N HIS A 937 37.88 -6.78 -4.84
CA HIS A 937 38.68 -5.74 -5.49
C HIS A 937 39.99 -5.45 -4.73
N THR A 938 39.94 -5.31 -3.39
CA THR A 938 41.14 -5.18 -2.55
C THR A 938 42.06 -6.40 -2.62
N LEU A 939 41.51 -7.60 -2.85
CA LEU A 939 42.27 -8.82 -3.08
C LEU A 939 42.94 -8.84 -4.46
N GLY A 940 42.37 -8.15 -5.45
CA GLY A 940 42.91 -7.94 -6.80
C GLY A 940 42.07 -8.56 -7.92
N TRP A 941 40.82 -8.96 -7.61
CA TRP A 941 39.89 -9.55 -8.57
C TRP A 941 39.26 -8.46 -9.46
N THR A 942 38.94 -8.81 -10.71
CA THR A 942 38.16 -7.94 -11.60
C THR A 942 36.66 -8.01 -11.28
N ARG A 943 35.87 -7.06 -11.79
CA ARG A 943 34.42 -7.06 -11.59
C ARG A 943 33.77 -8.31 -12.18
N GLU A 944 34.24 -8.74 -13.35
CA GLU A 944 33.72 -9.91 -14.07
C GLU A 944 33.94 -11.19 -13.25
N GLU A 945 35.12 -11.34 -12.63
CA GLU A 945 35.44 -12.45 -11.72
C GLU A 945 34.54 -12.45 -10.47
N ILE A 946 34.25 -11.27 -9.91
CA ILE A 946 33.34 -11.09 -8.78
C ILE A 946 31.91 -11.48 -9.16
N LEU A 947 31.41 -11.06 -10.33
CA LEU A 947 30.08 -11.40 -10.83
C LEU A 947 29.93 -12.90 -11.11
N VAL A 948 30.97 -13.54 -11.65
CA VAL A 948 31.04 -15.01 -11.86
C VAL A 948 30.90 -15.77 -10.54
N TYR A 949 31.57 -15.31 -9.48
CA TYR A 949 31.46 -15.88 -8.13
C TYR A 949 30.07 -15.61 -7.50
N VAL A 950 29.56 -14.38 -7.60
CA VAL A 950 28.20 -14.00 -7.12
C VAL A 950 27.13 -14.87 -7.76
N ALA A 951 27.22 -15.13 -9.08
CA ALA A 951 26.30 -16.01 -9.77
C ALA A 951 26.32 -17.44 -9.18
N GLN A 952 27.51 -17.96 -8.83
CA GLN A 952 27.64 -19.28 -8.22
C GLN A 952 27.08 -19.34 -6.80
N PHE A 953 27.41 -18.34 -5.96
CA PHE A 953 26.87 -18.22 -4.61
C PHE A 953 25.34 -18.17 -4.61
N ARG A 954 24.74 -17.40 -5.52
CA ARG A 954 23.28 -17.34 -5.72
C ARG A 954 22.69 -18.66 -6.22
N ARG A 955 23.36 -19.40 -7.12
CA ARG A 955 22.94 -20.75 -7.53
C ARG A 955 22.91 -21.74 -6.35
N GLU A 956 23.92 -21.71 -5.50
CA GLU A 956 23.99 -22.59 -4.31
C GLU A 956 22.82 -22.30 -3.35
N ILE A 957 22.55 -21.02 -3.04
CA ILE A 957 21.38 -20.60 -2.25
C ILE A 957 20.05 -21.03 -2.88
N ARG A 958 19.90 -20.90 -4.20
CA ARG A 958 18.69 -21.28 -4.93
C ARG A 958 18.44 -22.78 -4.90
N SER A 959 19.50 -23.60 -4.94
CA SER A 959 19.42 -25.06 -5.02
C SER A 959 18.67 -25.71 -3.86
N GLY A 960 18.64 -25.08 -2.68
CA GLY A 960 18.08 -25.65 -1.45
C GLY A 960 18.84 -26.86 -0.89
N LYS A 961 20.02 -27.19 -1.45
CA LYS A 961 20.85 -28.34 -1.05
C LYS A 961 21.90 -27.99 0.01
N HIS A 962 22.15 -26.71 0.22
CA HIS A 962 23.13 -26.19 1.18
C HIS A 962 22.40 -25.64 2.40
N HIS A 963 22.57 -26.29 3.55
CA HIS A 963 21.96 -25.88 4.83
C HIS A 963 22.86 -24.87 5.55
N GLY A 964 23.16 -23.78 4.85
CA GLY A 964 24.06 -22.73 5.31
C GLY A 964 23.43 -21.80 6.34
N TYR A 965 24.23 -21.31 7.28
CA TYR A 965 23.88 -20.24 8.22
C TYR A 965 25.09 -19.39 8.59
N PHE A 966 24.86 -18.13 8.96
CA PHE A 966 25.84 -17.29 9.65
C PHE A 966 25.61 -17.38 11.17
N ALA A 967 26.65 -17.67 11.95
CA ALA A 967 26.55 -17.61 13.41
C ALA A 967 26.42 -16.15 13.87
N GLN A 968 25.57 -15.88 14.86
CA GLN A 968 25.36 -14.57 15.48
C GLN A 968 25.66 -14.68 16.99
N LYS A 969 26.29 -13.65 17.55
CA LYS A 969 26.64 -13.57 18.97
C LYS A 969 26.32 -12.17 19.51
N VAL A 970 25.42 -12.13 20.49
CA VAL A 970 25.13 -10.94 21.28
C VAL A 970 25.87 -11.05 22.61
N VAL A 971 26.59 -10.01 22.98
CA VAL A 971 27.30 -9.91 24.27
C VAL A 971 26.89 -8.62 24.94
N TRP A 972 26.46 -8.68 26.21
CA TRP A 972 26.15 -7.48 26.98
C TRP A 972 26.80 -7.50 28.36
N GLY A 973 27.19 -6.33 28.83
CA GLY A 973 27.93 -6.13 30.09
C GLY A 973 27.51 -4.85 30.80
N GLN A 974 27.55 -4.87 32.13
CA GLN A 974 27.17 -3.74 32.98
C GLN A 974 28.40 -3.02 33.50
N LYS A 975 28.42 -1.69 33.47
CA LYS A 975 29.41 -0.92 34.23
C LYS A 975 29.09 -1.02 35.72
N PRO A 976 30.06 -1.35 36.62
CA PRO A 976 29.79 -1.43 38.05
C PRO A 976 29.11 -0.17 38.60
N GLU A 977 28.13 -0.35 39.50
CA GLU A 977 27.60 0.78 40.28
C GLU A 977 28.70 1.37 41.17
N THR A 978 28.75 2.69 41.30
CA THR A 978 29.68 3.36 42.21
C THR A 978 29.30 3.00 43.65
N THR A 979 30.08 2.13 44.31
CA THR A 979 29.91 1.89 45.75
C THR A 979 30.00 3.21 46.51
N ALA A 980 28.91 3.58 47.18
CA ALA A 980 28.89 4.72 48.07
C ALA A 980 29.96 4.56 49.16
N ALA A 981 30.89 5.51 49.24
CA ALA A 981 32.01 5.54 50.17
C ALA A 981 31.63 6.15 51.53
#